data_AF-A0A1H6W5H2-F1
#
_entry.id   AF-A0A1H6W5H2-F1
#
_cell.length_a   1.000
_cell.length_b   1.000
_cell.length_c   1.000
_cell.angle_alpha   90.00
_cell.angle_beta   90.00
_cell.angle_gamma   90.00
#
_symmetry.space_group_name_H-M   'P 1'
#
loop_
_entity.id
_entity.type
_entity.pdbx_description
1 polymer ?
#
loop_
_entity_poly.entity_id
_entity_poly.type
_entity_poly.pdbx_seq_one_letter_code
_entity_poly.pdbx_strand_id
1 'polypeptide(L)'
;MQKYCIIPKDGNDFWRLVHTMSTNDQEKKLLQECKIKHVEINLKNNSWEILLQTRNRLPNTLIDRTSVHIAEKCQINQVFFYQDVIDLEAYIEREWKKIVKQTAAGNPTVTHLLMHSKRHFDGNTLTLELFGELAEEILTAHSVIKMMKLVISDTLNFCCEIQYSTKDAAENQFSQADDFMTPEFLEALQIETQKKDAVAAKTGSTDKGTAKVNNSPLIFGKMIQGEAVPINDVDGEIKNTIFEGTMGDFDVREFKTGTKLLTFDIADKSDGISCKTFFKDKDEFERVQSALSKGMFVKIKGSIKFDTFQNDFVMFVDSMYKTAVKGRMDLATEKRVELHAHTHMSNMDAVVSVKKLVCTAAKWGWPAIAITDHGVVQAFPEAAKVIKEQKLDIKIIYGIEGYLVGDDYQQKRANHIILLAKNPVGLRNLYQMVSLAHLKYLHKQPRIPRKIIAEFREGVIVGSACEAGELIRAIVAGQSDEELLEIAKFYDYLEIQPIGNNEFLVRSEDFPDIQSDDDLIKINLKVAQLAKQQNKMLIATCDVHFLNPEDQIYRAILMKGKGFKDADMQPPLYLRTTEEMLAEFQYLGEEKAYEAVVTNPRKINEMIEVFKPIPDDLYSPMIPGADDDIKNMSYDKAKFLYGENLPQIVQDRLTLELDSIIGHGFAVLYLIAHKLVKKSLDDGYLVGSRGSVGSSFVATMTDITEVNPLPPHWYCPKCQYSEFITDGSYGCGFDLPDKTCPVCGSDLAKDGHDIPFAVFMGFDGDKVPDIDLNFSGDYQPVAHKYTEELFGKDNVFRAGTIATVADKTAYGYVRKYFDEKGLKKRNAYINSLVDGCTGVKRTTGQHPGGIMVIPRNMDVHHFTPIQHPADDKNTTTITTHFDYHSISSRLVKLDILGHDDPTVIKMLEDLTHRDPKTIPFDDPATMSIFSSTAALGVTPQDLGSNSGTFGIPEFRTRFTRQMLDDTMPKKFSDLVRISGFSHGTNVWLDNAQELIRNGTSTLSDAISARDDIMMYLIHKGIDPLLSFKTMENVRKGKGIQPDVIEKLKAGGIPDWYIESCLKIKYLFPRAHATAYVMMAYRIAFCKVHYPLAFYAAYFSIRAAEFDANLISQGKEQIQARLKELDALENLSVKDKGLQIVLELAWEMYIRGYYVEKVDLYGSLADKFVIHEKSLQPPFAALDGLGSSAAKNIVEARKDGEFSSIDDLKKRTGISKTVVEILREHGCLTGMTESDQMELFM
;
A
#
# COMPACT_ATOMS: atom_id res chain seq x y z
N MET A 1 -20.68 31.03 -2.84
CA MET A 1 -20.79 32.47 -2.46
C MET A 1 -20.89 33.28 -3.75
N GLN A 2 -21.96 34.05 -3.96
CA GLN A 2 -22.03 34.98 -5.10
C GLN A 2 -21.30 36.29 -4.72
N LYS A 3 -20.06 36.45 -5.18
CA LYS A 3 -19.41 37.77 -5.27
C LYS A 3 -19.75 38.36 -6.64
N TYR A 4 -20.10 39.64 -6.70
CA TYR A 4 -20.35 40.36 -7.96
C TYR A 4 -19.17 41.27 -8.26
N CYS A 5 -18.64 41.25 -9.48
CA CYS A 5 -17.56 42.14 -9.90
C CYS A 5 -18.09 43.24 -10.83
N ILE A 6 -17.88 44.50 -10.45
CA ILE A 6 -18.25 45.68 -11.24
C ILE A 6 -16.97 46.30 -11.82
N ILE A 7 -16.92 46.40 -13.15
CA ILE A 7 -15.85 47.10 -13.87
C ILE A 7 -16.39 48.47 -14.31
N PRO A 8 -15.86 49.59 -13.78
CA PRO A 8 -16.32 50.93 -14.15
C PRO A 8 -16.03 51.22 -15.63
N LYS A 9 -16.96 51.87 -16.33
CA LYS A 9 -16.81 52.23 -17.74
C LYS A 9 -15.97 53.49 -17.95
N ASP A 10 -15.89 54.38 -16.96
CA ASP A 10 -15.22 55.68 -17.08
C ASP A 10 -14.10 55.85 -16.04
N GLY A 11 -12.97 56.42 -16.46
CA GLY A 11 -11.78 56.58 -15.61
C GLY A 11 -11.87 57.63 -14.50
N ASN A 12 -13.04 58.22 -14.22
CA ASN A 12 -13.22 59.30 -13.23
C ASN A 12 -14.17 58.91 -12.07
N ASP A 13 -14.58 57.64 -12.02
CA ASP A 13 -15.57 57.16 -11.05
C ASP A 13 -15.03 57.15 -9.61
N PHE A 14 -13.73 56.99 -9.42
CA PHE A 14 -13.12 57.08 -8.09
C PHE A 14 -13.22 58.49 -7.50
N TRP A 15 -12.85 59.51 -8.28
CA TRP A 15 -12.90 60.89 -7.81
C TRP A 15 -14.33 61.30 -7.44
N ARG A 16 -15.35 60.84 -8.17
CA ARG A 16 -16.77 61.07 -7.83
C ARG A 16 -17.15 60.51 -6.46
N LEU A 17 -16.59 59.37 -6.06
CA LEU A 17 -16.84 58.80 -4.73
C LEU A 17 -16.22 59.65 -3.63
N VAL A 18 -15.03 60.22 -3.85
CA VAL A 18 -14.21 60.84 -2.79
C VAL A 18 -14.13 62.37 -2.83
N HIS A 19 -14.67 63.06 -3.86
CA HIS A 19 -14.53 64.51 -4.00
C HIS A 19 -15.13 65.36 -2.87
N THR A 20 -16.04 64.77 -2.08
CA THR A 20 -16.66 65.39 -0.90
C THR A 20 -15.88 65.14 0.39
N MET A 21 -14.77 64.38 0.34
CA MET A 21 -13.93 64.10 1.50
C MET A 21 -13.07 65.33 1.83
N SER A 22 -12.89 65.61 3.12
CA SER A 22 -11.96 66.67 3.56
C SER A 22 -10.51 66.24 3.29
N THR A 23 -9.83 66.94 2.39
CA THR A 23 -8.46 66.63 1.93
C THR A 23 -7.63 67.90 1.79
N ASN A 24 -6.32 67.83 2.07
CA ASN A 24 -5.40 68.91 1.67
C ASN A 24 -5.10 68.87 0.16
N ASP A 25 -4.47 69.91 -0.38
CA ASP A 25 -4.22 70.03 -1.84
C ASP A 25 -3.36 68.89 -2.43
N GLN A 26 -2.47 68.31 -1.62
CA GLN A 26 -1.61 67.20 -2.04
C GLN A 26 -2.38 65.87 -2.06
N GLU A 27 -3.17 65.59 -1.02
CA GLU A 27 -4.09 64.44 -0.94
C GLU A 27 -5.12 64.49 -2.06
N LYS A 28 -5.67 65.68 -2.33
CA LYS A 28 -6.65 65.92 -3.39
C LYS A 28 -6.10 65.54 -4.76
N LYS A 29 -4.87 65.97 -5.06
CA LYS A 29 -4.20 65.65 -6.32
C LYS A 29 -3.94 64.15 -6.46
N LEU A 30 -3.50 63.49 -5.39
CA LEU A 30 -3.29 62.03 -5.37
C LEU A 30 -4.58 61.25 -5.65
N LEU A 31 -5.70 61.63 -5.02
CA LEU A 31 -7.00 60.97 -5.23
C LEU A 31 -7.59 61.23 -6.62
N GLN A 32 -7.33 62.40 -7.22
CA GLN A 32 -7.74 62.72 -8.59
C GLN A 32 -7.02 61.89 -9.65
N GLU A 33 -5.80 61.44 -9.36
CA GLU A 33 -5.00 60.62 -10.27
C GLU A 33 -5.33 59.12 -10.19
N CYS A 34 -6.18 58.71 -9.23
CA CYS A 34 -6.56 57.32 -9.01
C CYS A 34 -7.73 56.90 -9.90
N LYS A 35 -7.67 55.66 -10.42
CA LYS A 35 -8.72 55.05 -11.24
C LYS A 35 -9.15 53.72 -10.63
N ILE A 36 -10.46 53.44 -10.57
CA ILE A 36 -10.93 52.11 -10.18
C ILE A 36 -10.77 51.17 -11.38
N LYS A 37 -10.08 50.04 -11.19
CA LYS A 37 -10.03 48.95 -12.18
C LYS A 37 -11.24 48.03 -12.07
N HIS A 38 -11.60 47.62 -10.86
CA HIS A 38 -12.84 46.92 -10.57
C HIS A 38 -13.21 47.01 -9.10
N VAL A 39 -14.46 46.66 -8.77
CA VAL A 39 -14.99 46.54 -7.41
C VAL A 39 -15.63 45.17 -7.25
N GLU A 40 -15.17 44.37 -6.30
CA GLU A 40 -15.89 43.16 -5.88
C GLU A 40 -16.86 43.49 -4.74
N ILE A 41 -18.09 43.02 -4.88
CA ILE A 41 -19.18 43.23 -3.91
C ILE A 41 -19.53 41.89 -3.30
N ASN A 42 -19.46 41.84 -1.97
CA ASN A 42 -19.94 40.72 -1.18
C ASN A 42 -21.26 41.10 -0.50
N LEU A 43 -22.35 40.47 -0.95
CA LEU A 43 -23.69 40.74 -0.45
C LEU A 43 -23.95 40.20 0.97
N LYS A 44 -23.19 39.19 1.42
CA LYS A 44 -23.43 38.54 2.71
C LYS A 44 -22.98 39.41 3.89
N ASN A 45 -21.86 40.10 3.73
CA ASN A 45 -21.29 40.98 4.76
C ASN A 45 -21.45 42.48 4.41
N ASN A 46 -22.10 42.80 3.28
CA ASN A 46 -22.25 44.16 2.74
C ASN A 46 -20.90 44.89 2.69
N SER A 47 -19.89 44.29 2.02
CA SER A 47 -18.55 44.87 1.88
C SER A 47 -18.12 45.02 0.42
N TRP A 48 -17.30 46.05 0.14
CA TRP A 48 -16.70 46.28 -1.16
C TRP A 48 -15.18 46.12 -1.10
N GLU A 49 -14.61 45.45 -2.10
CA GLU A 49 -13.17 45.35 -2.33
C GLU A 49 -12.85 46.09 -3.62
N ILE A 50 -12.10 47.20 -3.54
CA ILE A 50 -11.85 48.11 -4.67
C ILE A 50 -10.38 48.01 -5.09
N LEU A 51 -10.12 47.61 -6.34
CA LEU A 51 -8.79 47.69 -6.93
C LEU A 51 -8.59 49.06 -7.59
N LEU A 52 -7.69 49.87 -7.05
CA LEU A 52 -7.32 51.21 -7.54
C LEU A 52 -6.01 51.19 -8.31
N GLN A 53 -6.03 51.60 -9.57
CA GLN A 53 -4.84 51.99 -10.27
C GLN A 53 -4.40 53.40 -9.83
N THR A 54 -3.14 53.53 -9.42
CA THR A 54 -2.56 54.77 -8.90
C THR A 54 -1.23 55.05 -9.58
N ARG A 55 -0.83 56.32 -9.74
CA ARG A 55 0.54 56.64 -10.20
C ARG A 55 1.57 56.47 -9.09
N ASN A 56 1.21 56.92 -7.90
CA ASN A 56 2.00 56.83 -6.68
C ASN A 56 1.15 56.18 -5.58
N ARG A 57 1.78 55.41 -4.68
CA ARG A 57 1.10 54.78 -3.55
C ARG A 57 0.43 55.84 -2.66
N LEU A 58 -0.87 55.68 -2.42
CA LEU A 58 -1.62 56.45 -1.44
C LEU A 58 -1.17 56.08 -0.02
N PRO A 59 -0.93 57.05 0.88
CA PRO A 59 -0.64 56.77 2.28
C PRO A 59 -1.76 55.95 2.93
N ASN A 60 -1.42 54.96 3.77
CA ASN A 60 -2.41 54.12 4.46
C ASN A 60 -3.44 54.95 5.25
N THR A 61 -3.00 56.03 5.89
CA THR A 61 -3.89 56.96 6.61
C THR A 61 -4.93 57.64 5.70
N LEU A 62 -4.58 57.89 4.44
CA LEU A 62 -5.50 58.43 3.44
C LEU A 62 -6.45 57.35 2.92
N ILE A 63 -5.97 56.12 2.75
CA ILE A 63 -6.79 54.97 2.35
C ILE A 63 -7.83 54.65 3.41
N ASP A 64 -7.44 54.58 4.68
CA ASP A 64 -8.35 54.28 5.79
C ASP A 64 -9.45 55.35 5.90
N ARG A 65 -9.07 56.64 5.79
CA ARG A 65 -10.03 57.77 5.73
C ARG A 65 -10.95 57.65 4.52
N THR A 66 -10.42 57.24 3.37
CA THR A 66 -11.20 57.06 2.13
C THR A 66 -12.16 55.88 2.24
N SER A 67 -11.75 54.78 2.86
CA SER A 67 -12.58 53.60 3.14
C SER A 67 -13.75 53.95 4.04
N VAL A 68 -13.49 54.64 5.16
CA VAL A 68 -14.54 55.09 6.09
C VAL A 68 -15.51 56.04 5.39
N HIS A 69 -14.99 57.02 4.64
CA HIS A 69 -15.80 57.98 3.90
C HIS A 69 -16.73 57.32 2.87
N ILE A 70 -16.25 56.34 2.11
CA ILE A 70 -17.08 55.62 1.12
C ILE A 70 -18.07 54.69 1.82
N ALA A 71 -17.65 54.00 2.89
CA ALA A 71 -18.53 53.16 3.68
C ALA A 71 -19.74 53.95 4.22
N GLU A 72 -19.50 55.13 4.80
CA GLU A 72 -20.55 56.02 5.30
C GLU A 72 -21.43 56.58 4.16
N LYS A 73 -20.81 57.10 3.10
CA LYS A 73 -21.52 57.73 1.98
C LYS A 73 -22.43 56.76 1.22
N CYS A 74 -21.98 55.52 1.06
CA CYS A 74 -22.70 54.50 0.31
C CYS A 74 -23.48 53.52 1.19
N GLN A 75 -23.46 53.68 2.52
CA GLN A 75 -24.12 52.80 3.50
C GLN A 75 -23.67 51.33 3.40
N ILE A 76 -22.34 51.14 3.33
CA ILE A 76 -21.67 49.82 3.21
C ILE A 76 -20.96 49.52 4.54
N ASN A 77 -20.94 48.26 4.97
CA ASN A 77 -20.33 47.89 6.27
C ASN A 77 -18.80 48.08 6.27
N GLN A 78 -18.13 47.74 5.15
CA GLN A 78 -16.68 47.81 5.06
C GLN A 78 -16.20 47.99 3.60
N VAL A 79 -15.16 48.80 3.41
CA VAL A 79 -14.52 49.01 2.10
C VAL A 79 -13.03 48.73 2.21
N PHE A 80 -12.53 47.81 1.39
CA PHE A 80 -11.12 47.45 1.28
C PHE A 80 -10.51 48.01 -0.01
N PHE A 81 -9.26 48.43 0.05
CA PHE A 81 -8.53 48.93 -1.12
C PHE A 81 -7.29 48.10 -1.42
N TYR A 82 -7.14 47.74 -2.70
CA TYR A 82 -5.93 47.20 -3.30
C TYR A 82 -5.37 48.24 -4.27
N GLN A 83 -4.05 48.44 -4.32
CA GLN A 83 -3.44 49.45 -5.18
C GLN A 83 -2.58 48.82 -6.30
N ASP A 84 -2.83 49.24 -7.53
CA ASP A 84 -2.06 48.93 -8.74
C ASP A 84 -1.26 50.20 -9.12
N VAL A 85 -0.05 50.34 -8.57
CA VAL A 85 0.85 51.50 -8.72
C VAL A 85 1.66 51.44 -10.02
N ILE A 86 1.69 52.53 -10.80
CA ILE A 86 2.34 52.60 -12.13
C ILE A 86 3.88 52.73 -12.07
N ASP A 87 4.45 53.32 -11.00
CA ASP A 87 5.90 53.45 -10.81
C ASP A 87 6.45 52.37 -9.85
N LEU A 88 6.50 51.13 -10.33
CA LEU A 88 6.77 49.92 -9.55
C LEU A 88 8.25 49.74 -9.17
N GLU A 89 9.14 50.07 -10.10
CA GLU A 89 10.59 49.83 -10.02
C GLU A 89 11.22 50.54 -8.81
N ALA A 90 11.01 51.86 -8.70
CA ALA A 90 11.60 52.67 -7.64
C ALA A 90 11.16 52.24 -6.21
N TYR A 91 10.00 51.61 -6.08
CA TYR A 91 9.44 51.20 -4.81
C TYR A 91 9.88 49.80 -4.37
N ILE A 92 9.92 48.82 -5.28
CA ILE A 92 10.44 47.47 -4.99
C ILE A 92 11.94 47.54 -4.68
N GLU A 93 12.70 48.39 -5.38
CA GLU A 93 14.12 48.60 -5.11
C GLU A 93 14.38 49.04 -3.64
N ARG A 94 13.52 49.91 -3.09
CA ARG A 94 13.67 50.42 -1.73
C ARG A 94 13.44 49.36 -0.64
N GLU A 95 12.52 48.44 -0.87
CA GLU A 95 12.11 47.41 0.11
C GLU A 95 12.72 46.02 -0.18
N TRP A 96 13.59 45.89 -1.20
CA TRP A 96 14.09 44.61 -1.72
C TRP A 96 14.64 43.68 -0.64
N LYS A 97 15.51 44.18 0.25
CA LYS A 97 16.12 43.37 1.33
C LYS A 97 15.08 42.73 2.24
N LYS A 98 13.97 43.43 2.51
CA LYS A 98 12.88 42.94 3.35
C LYS A 98 12.05 41.89 2.62
N ILE A 99 11.74 42.15 1.35
CA ILE A 99 11.02 41.22 0.46
C ILE A 99 11.82 39.91 0.33
N VAL A 100 13.13 39.97 0.08
CA VAL A 100 14.00 38.78 -0.02
C VAL A 100 14.03 38.00 1.30
N LYS A 101 14.22 38.68 2.43
CA LYS A 101 14.28 38.01 3.74
C LYS A 101 12.99 37.26 4.08
N GLN A 102 11.84 37.86 3.78
CA GLN A 102 10.53 37.24 4.02
C GLN A 102 10.23 36.15 3.00
N THR A 103 10.56 36.36 1.72
CA THR A 103 10.38 35.37 0.65
C THR A 103 11.22 34.12 0.88
N ALA A 104 12.47 34.29 1.34
CA ALA A 104 13.39 33.18 1.52
C ALA A 104 13.12 32.37 2.81
N ALA A 105 12.32 32.89 3.75
CA ALA A 105 11.90 32.20 4.98
C ALA A 105 13.03 31.52 5.78
N GLY A 106 14.24 32.13 5.79
CA GLY A 106 15.41 31.59 6.48
C GLY A 106 16.27 30.61 5.66
N ASN A 107 15.91 30.32 4.41
CA ASN A 107 16.74 29.51 3.50
C ASN A 107 17.95 30.33 3.00
N PRO A 108 19.20 29.93 3.34
CA PRO A 108 20.40 30.69 2.97
C PRO A 108 20.64 30.73 1.46
N THR A 109 20.36 29.63 0.76
CA THR A 109 20.58 29.47 -0.69
C THR A 109 19.64 30.35 -1.50
N VAL A 110 18.34 30.35 -1.15
CA VAL A 110 17.33 31.22 -1.79
C VAL A 110 17.62 32.68 -1.47
N THR A 111 18.00 32.99 -0.22
CA THR A 111 18.41 34.35 0.17
C THR A 111 19.58 34.82 -0.68
N HIS A 112 20.61 33.98 -0.85
CA HIS A 112 21.77 34.30 -1.68
C HIS A 112 21.38 34.52 -3.15
N LEU A 113 20.64 33.59 -3.77
CA LEU A 113 20.21 33.70 -5.17
C LEU A 113 19.40 34.98 -5.44
N LEU A 114 18.47 35.35 -4.56
CA LEU A 114 17.65 36.55 -4.71
C LEU A 114 18.38 37.86 -4.37
N MET A 115 19.36 37.82 -3.46
CA MET A 115 20.20 38.99 -3.19
C MET A 115 21.15 39.29 -4.35
N HIS A 116 21.57 38.26 -5.09
CA HIS A 116 22.53 38.35 -6.19
C HIS A 116 21.88 38.34 -7.58
N SER A 117 20.54 38.28 -7.68
CA SER A 117 19.84 38.36 -8.95
C SER A 117 19.85 39.78 -9.55
N LYS A 118 19.89 39.86 -10.88
CA LYS A 118 19.58 41.11 -11.58
C LYS A 118 18.06 41.22 -11.73
N ARG A 119 17.52 42.44 -11.67
CA ARG A 119 16.08 42.71 -11.69
C ARG A 119 15.77 43.61 -12.86
N HIS A 120 14.81 43.21 -13.69
CA HIS A 120 14.30 44.02 -14.79
C HIS A 120 12.81 44.21 -14.59
N PHE A 121 12.31 45.43 -14.77
CA PHE A 121 10.89 45.75 -14.62
C PHE A 121 10.28 46.09 -15.98
N ASP A 122 9.12 45.51 -16.27
CA ASP A 122 8.29 45.86 -17.42
C ASP A 122 6.83 45.95 -16.98
N GLY A 123 6.32 47.18 -16.84
CA GLY A 123 4.98 47.45 -16.32
C GLY A 123 4.79 46.91 -14.89
N ASN A 124 3.89 45.93 -14.71
CA ASN A 124 3.65 45.26 -13.43
C ASN A 124 4.38 43.91 -13.29
N THR A 125 5.32 43.61 -14.20
CA THR A 125 6.09 42.36 -14.21
C THR A 125 7.52 42.62 -13.76
N LEU A 126 7.97 41.87 -12.75
CA LEU A 126 9.35 41.80 -12.29
C LEU A 126 10.01 40.53 -12.84
N THR A 127 11.05 40.69 -13.65
CA THR A 127 11.87 39.59 -14.16
C THR A 127 13.18 39.51 -13.38
N LEU A 128 13.42 38.36 -12.75
CA LEU A 128 14.65 38.04 -12.02
C LEU A 128 15.61 37.28 -12.91
N GLU A 129 16.73 37.91 -13.25
CA GLU A 129 17.83 37.28 -13.98
C GLU A 129 18.77 36.61 -12.97
N LEU A 130 18.82 35.28 -13.00
CA LEU A 130 19.48 34.41 -12.04
C LEU A 130 20.76 33.80 -12.63
N PHE A 131 21.75 33.57 -11.78
CA PHE A 131 23.04 33.00 -12.14
C PHE A 131 23.21 31.61 -11.50
N GLY A 132 23.55 30.59 -12.31
CA GLY A 132 23.84 29.21 -11.87
C GLY A 132 22.87 28.15 -12.45
N GLU A 133 23.40 26.97 -12.80
CA GLU A 133 22.67 25.90 -13.51
C GLU A 133 21.43 25.39 -12.75
N LEU A 134 21.47 25.36 -11.41
CA LEU A 134 20.37 24.86 -10.56
C LEU A 134 19.43 25.97 -10.05
N ALA A 135 19.64 27.24 -10.43
CA ALA A 135 18.92 28.37 -9.83
C ALA A 135 17.40 28.30 -10.08
N GLU A 136 17.01 27.91 -11.29
CA GLU A 136 15.60 27.76 -11.69
C GLU A 136 14.88 26.66 -10.91
N GLU A 137 15.54 25.51 -10.73
CA GLU A 137 15.00 24.37 -9.99
C GLU A 137 14.91 24.70 -8.49
N ILE A 138 15.88 25.42 -7.94
CA ILE A 138 15.87 25.88 -6.54
C ILE A 138 14.71 26.84 -6.32
N LEU A 139 14.50 27.84 -7.17
CA LEU A 139 13.38 28.79 -7.01
C LEU A 139 12.02 28.10 -7.19
N THR A 140 11.93 27.13 -8.10
CA THR A 140 10.70 26.37 -8.35
C THR A 140 10.39 25.42 -7.19
N ALA A 141 11.38 24.69 -6.68
CA ALA A 141 11.25 23.79 -5.54
C ALA A 141 10.81 24.53 -4.26
N HIS A 142 11.29 25.75 -4.06
CA HIS A 142 10.94 26.59 -2.91
C HIS A 142 9.73 27.51 -3.17
N SER A 143 9.03 27.35 -4.31
CA SER A 143 7.88 28.17 -4.68
C SER A 143 8.13 29.69 -4.58
N VAL A 144 9.35 30.12 -4.90
CA VAL A 144 9.82 31.48 -4.64
C VAL A 144 8.98 32.53 -5.35
N ILE A 145 8.51 32.26 -6.57
CA ILE A 145 7.58 33.14 -7.30
C ILE A 145 6.29 33.35 -6.49
N LYS A 146 5.65 32.26 -6.07
CA LYS A 146 4.39 32.32 -5.33
C LYS A 146 4.57 33.03 -3.99
N MET A 147 5.65 32.71 -3.28
CA MET A 147 5.98 33.34 -1.99
C MET A 147 6.31 34.82 -2.15
N MET A 148 7.09 35.21 -3.15
CA MET A 148 7.44 36.61 -3.38
C MET A 148 6.20 37.42 -3.80
N LYS A 149 5.30 36.83 -4.61
CA LYS A 149 4.00 37.45 -4.92
C LYS A 149 3.16 37.67 -3.66
N LEU A 150 3.06 36.68 -2.79
CA LEU A 150 2.34 36.80 -1.51
C LEU A 150 2.99 37.84 -0.59
N VAL A 151 4.31 37.82 -0.44
CA VAL A 151 5.06 38.79 0.39
C VAL A 151 4.90 40.21 -0.13
N ILE A 152 4.96 40.42 -1.45
CA ILE A 152 4.72 41.74 -2.07
C ILE A 152 3.26 42.17 -1.85
N SER A 153 2.30 41.26 -2.02
CA SER A 153 0.88 41.51 -1.76
C SER A 153 0.62 41.89 -0.30
N ASP A 154 1.08 41.09 0.66
CA ASP A 154 0.83 41.27 2.09
C ASP A 154 1.59 42.45 2.68
N THR A 155 2.80 42.72 2.20
CA THR A 155 3.63 43.81 2.73
C THR A 155 3.25 45.16 2.12
N LEU A 156 2.81 45.18 0.86
CA LEU A 156 2.66 46.40 0.08
C LEU A 156 1.22 46.69 -0.41
N ASN A 157 0.27 45.75 -0.26
CA ASN A 157 -1.07 45.77 -0.86
C ASN A 157 -1.05 46.01 -2.40
N PHE A 158 -0.08 45.37 -3.08
CA PHE A 158 0.23 45.57 -4.50
C PHE A 158 0.20 44.25 -5.30
N CYS A 159 -0.27 44.29 -6.56
CA CYS A 159 -0.30 43.15 -7.46
C CYS A 159 0.88 43.17 -8.45
N CYS A 160 1.90 42.32 -8.22
CA CYS A 160 3.08 42.15 -9.08
C CYS A 160 3.09 40.78 -9.76
N GLU A 161 3.30 40.73 -11.08
CA GLU A 161 3.70 39.51 -11.76
C GLU A 161 5.22 39.29 -11.61
N ILE A 162 5.66 38.04 -11.46
CA ILE A 162 7.07 37.72 -11.21
C ILE A 162 7.48 36.58 -12.14
N GLN A 163 8.57 36.78 -12.86
CA GLN A 163 9.17 35.83 -13.80
C GLN A 163 10.68 35.72 -13.52
N TYR A 164 11.34 34.71 -14.07
CA TYR A 164 12.80 34.62 -14.03
C TYR A 164 13.37 34.24 -15.40
N SER A 165 14.67 34.51 -15.58
CA SER A 165 15.46 34.06 -16.71
C SER A 165 16.85 33.63 -16.22
N THR A 166 17.39 32.54 -16.75
CA THR A 166 18.74 32.07 -16.45
C THR A 166 19.73 32.52 -17.52
N LYS A 167 20.97 32.82 -17.10
CA LYS A 167 22.12 32.91 -18.00
C LYS A 167 23.24 32.03 -17.49
N ASP A 168 23.89 31.31 -18.40
CA ASP A 168 25.09 30.54 -18.12
C ASP A 168 26.18 31.47 -17.61
N ALA A 169 26.58 31.27 -16.36
CA ALA A 169 27.70 32.00 -15.78
C ALA A 169 29.00 31.30 -16.18
N ALA A 170 29.80 32.00 -16.98
CA ALA A 170 31.18 31.63 -17.26
C ALA A 170 32.00 31.53 -15.96
N GLU A 171 32.93 30.56 -15.96
CA GLU A 171 33.84 30.18 -14.88
C GLU A 171 34.34 31.35 -14.02
N ASN A 172 34.22 31.21 -12.69
CA ASN A 172 35.25 31.70 -11.77
C ASN A 172 35.19 31.01 -10.39
N GLN A 173 36.40 30.81 -9.85
CA GLN A 173 36.81 30.04 -8.67
C GLN A 173 36.60 30.78 -7.33
N PHE A 174 37.02 30.11 -6.23
CA PHE A 174 37.14 30.46 -4.80
C PHE A 174 36.02 29.91 -3.90
N SER A 175 36.26 29.28 -2.73
CA SER A 175 37.46 28.77 -2.03
C SER A 175 37.04 27.96 -0.79
N GLN A 176 37.93 27.09 -0.31
CA GLN A 176 37.83 26.19 0.86
C GLN A 176 37.75 26.86 2.25
N ALA A 177 37.33 26.04 3.24
CA ALA A 177 37.63 26.01 4.70
C ALA A 177 36.96 27.09 5.60
N ASP A 178 36.56 26.87 6.85
CA ASP A 178 36.65 25.74 7.82
C ASP A 178 35.71 25.99 9.04
N ASP A 179 35.70 25.02 9.97
CA ASP A 179 35.33 25.06 11.40
C ASP A 179 33.93 24.67 11.88
N PHE A 180 33.77 23.39 12.23
CA PHE A 180 33.09 22.95 13.47
C PHE A 180 33.72 21.65 13.99
N MET A 181 34.88 21.76 14.65
CA MET A 181 35.43 20.74 15.53
C MET A 181 36.01 21.44 16.76
N THR A 182 35.19 21.68 17.79
CA THR A 182 35.70 22.24 19.03
C THR A 182 36.32 21.15 19.93
N PRO A 183 37.41 21.45 20.65
CA PRO A 183 38.06 20.52 21.58
C PRO A 183 37.14 19.97 22.68
N GLU A 184 36.06 20.68 23.04
CA GLU A 184 35.07 20.19 24.01
C GLU A 184 34.26 18.97 23.50
N PHE A 185 34.12 18.80 22.19
CA PHE A 185 33.42 17.64 21.59
C PHE A 185 34.27 16.36 21.64
N LEU A 186 35.60 16.48 21.60
CA LEU A 186 36.53 15.36 21.69
C LEU A 186 36.76 14.90 23.14
N GLU A 187 36.56 15.78 24.11
CA GLU A 187 36.73 15.45 25.54
C GLU A 187 35.49 14.77 26.14
N ALA A 188 34.29 14.98 25.56
CA ALA A 188 33.06 14.26 25.93
C ALA A 188 33.02 12.80 25.43
N LEU A 189 33.78 12.46 24.39
CA LEU A 189 33.82 11.13 23.75
C LEU A 189 34.80 10.14 24.41
N GLN A 190 35.52 10.54 25.46
CA GLN A 190 36.49 9.69 26.16
C GLN A 190 36.08 9.24 27.57
N ILE A 191 34.88 9.59 28.05
CA ILE A 191 34.42 9.22 29.41
C ILE A 191 33.31 8.16 29.43
N GLU A 192 32.68 7.80 28.30
CA GLU A 192 31.67 6.71 28.25
C GLU A 192 32.21 5.34 27.77
N THR A 193 33.48 5.25 27.39
CA THR A 193 34.10 4.00 26.86
C THR A 193 34.85 3.19 27.91
N GLN A 194 34.56 3.39 29.21
CA GLN A 194 35.05 2.55 30.30
C GLN A 194 33.99 2.36 31.38
N LYS A 195 32.87 1.71 31.05
CA LYS A 195 32.00 0.98 32.01
C LYS A 195 30.90 0.20 31.28
N LYS A 196 31.27 -0.88 30.57
CA LYS A 196 30.33 -1.94 30.17
C LYS A 196 31.06 -3.20 29.69
N ASP A 197 31.95 -3.72 30.53
CA ASP A 197 32.43 -5.10 30.45
C ASP A 197 32.55 -5.66 31.88
N ALA A 198 31.48 -6.30 32.35
CA ALA A 198 31.48 -7.36 33.36
C ALA A 198 30.05 -7.68 33.81
N VAL A 199 29.30 -8.50 33.07
CA VAL A 199 28.50 -9.63 33.61
C VAL A 199 28.22 -10.59 32.44
N ALA A 200 29.15 -11.52 32.21
CA ALA A 200 28.87 -12.76 31.51
C ALA A 200 28.89 -13.91 32.53
N ALA A 201 28.06 -14.93 32.24
CA ALA A 201 27.98 -16.24 32.86
C ALA A 201 27.06 -16.40 34.10
N LYS A 202 25.88 -16.98 33.87
CA LYS A 202 25.49 -18.31 34.40
C LYS A 202 24.13 -18.77 33.87
N THR A 203 23.97 -20.11 33.82
CA THR A 203 22.83 -20.94 33.39
C THR A 203 22.85 -21.27 31.90
N GLY A 204 22.90 -22.52 31.44
CA GLY A 204 22.64 -23.81 32.10
C GLY A 204 21.84 -24.64 31.09
N SER A 205 22.53 -25.50 30.32
CA SER A 205 21.95 -26.27 29.23
C SER A 205 20.93 -27.29 29.73
N THR A 206 19.77 -27.32 29.07
CA THR A 206 18.85 -28.46 29.16
C THR A 206 18.68 -29.05 27.76
N ASP A 207 19.24 -30.25 27.61
CA ASP A 207 19.07 -31.14 26.46
C ASP A 207 17.58 -31.41 26.22
N LYS A 208 17.09 -31.09 25.01
CA LYS A 208 15.83 -31.63 24.51
C LYS A 208 16.15 -32.82 23.62
N GLY A 209 15.71 -33.99 24.09
CA GLY A 209 15.92 -35.29 23.46
C GLY A 209 15.48 -35.32 22.01
N THR A 210 16.37 -35.87 21.18
CA THR A 210 16.12 -36.24 19.79
C THR A 210 15.11 -37.38 19.74
N ALA A 211 13.94 -37.12 19.16
CA ALA A 211 13.02 -38.16 18.73
C ALA A 211 13.68 -38.97 17.59
N LYS A 212 13.81 -40.28 17.78
CA LYS A 212 14.28 -41.22 16.76
C LYS A 212 13.28 -41.26 15.60
N VAL A 213 13.69 -40.74 14.44
CA VAL A 213 12.95 -40.89 13.18
C VAL A 213 13.16 -42.31 12.65
N ASN A 214 12.06 -43.07 12.53
CA ASN A 214 12.03 -44.36 11.86
C ASN A 214 12.28 -44.16 10.35
N ASN A 215 13.45 -44.56 9.87
CA ASN A 215 13.90 -44.31 8.49
C ASN A 215 13.46 -45.46 7.54
N SER A 216 12.16 -45.76 7.51
CA SER A 216 11.59 -46.68 6.50
C SER A 216 11.10 -45.86 5.29
N PRO A 217 11.53 -46.15 4.05
CA PRO A 217 11.05 -45.47 2.85
C PRO A 217 9.62 -45.85 2.45
N LEU A 218 9.01 -46.84 3.12
CA LEU A 218 7.61 -47.23 2.92
C LEU A 218 6.69 -46.28 3.69
N ILE A 219 5.80 -45.60 2.97
CA ILE A 219 4.77 -44.75 3.58
C ILE A 219 3.58 -45.63 3.98
N PHE A 220 2.98 -46.36 3.04
CA PHE A 220 1.92 -47.36 3.31
C PHE A 220 1.86 -48.44 2.22
N GLY A 221 1.22 -49.57 2.53
CA GLY A 221 1.04 -50.70 1.62
C GLY A 221 2.18 -51.73 1.63
N LYS A 222 2.35 -52.45 0.52
CA LYS A 222 3.37 -53.52 0.32
C LYS A 222 4.51 -53.07 -0.58
N MET A 223 5.62 -53.82 -0.56
CA MET A 223 6.77 -53.61 -1.44
C MET A 223 6.44 -53.52 -2.92
N ILE A 224 6.83 -52.41 -3.54
CA ILE A 224 6.71 -52.18 -4.98
C ILE A 224 7.95 -52.76 -5.67
N GLN A 225 7.76 -53.84 -6.43
CA GLN A 225 8.76 -54.41 -7.33
C GLN A 225 8.31 -54.20 -8.78
N GLY A 226 9.19 -53.70 -9.64
CA GLY A 226 8.92 -53.37 -11.04
C GLY A 226 9.37 -51.97 -11.46
N GLU A 227 9.44 -51.75 -12.78
CA GLU A 227 9.75 -50.45 -13.38
C GLU A 227 8.50 -49.57 -13.46
N ALA A 228 8.69 -48.25 -13.34
CA ALA A 228 7.61 -47.29 -13.52
C ALA A 228 7.36 -47.05 -15.00
N VAL A 229 6.09 -46.89 -15.38
CA VAL A 229 5.72 -46.53 -16.77
C VAL A 229 5.46 -45.02 -16.86
N PRO A 230 5.68 -44.37 -18.01
CA PRO A 230 5.32 -42.97 -18.21
C PRO A 230 3.81 -42.74 -18.05
N ILE A 231 3.41 -41.68 -17.35
CA ILE A 231 1.99 -41.36 -17.09
C ILE A 231 1.25 -41.03 -18.39
N ASN A 232 1.94 -40.48 -19.39
CA ASN A 232 1.37 -40.17 -20.71
C ASN A 232 0.93 -41.42 -21.50
N ASP A 233 1.44 -42.61 -21.16
CA ASP A 233 1.10 -43.87 -21.86
C ASP A 233 -0.18 -44.54 -21.32
N VAL A 234 -0.91 -43.84 -20.44
CA VAL A 234 -2.14 -44.32 -19.83
C VAL A 234 -3.33 -44.00 -20.72
N ASP A 235 -3.73 -44.97 -21.53
CA ASP A 235 -4.98 -44.96 -22.30
C ASP A 235 -5.98 -45.99 -21.74
N GLY A 236 -6.82 -45.55 -20.81
CA GLY A 236 -7.92 -46.35 -20.26
C GLY A 236 -7.68 -46.95 -18.87
N GLU A 237 -8.51 -47.92 -18.51
CA GLU A 237 -8.44 -48.59 -17.21
C GLU A 237 -7.32 -49.64 -17.16
N ILE A 238 -6.49 -49.60 -16.12
CA ILE A 238 -5.34 -50.48 -15.94
C ILE A 238 -5.42 -51.11 -14.55
N LYS A 239 -5.40 -52.44 -14.47
CA LYS A 239 -5.58 -53.14 -13.18
C LYS A 239 -4.43 -52.94 -12.19
N ASN A 240 -3.19 -52.84 -12.67
CA ASN A 240 -2.02 -52.71 -11.82
C ASN A 240 -0.89 -52.01 -12.58
N THR A 241 -0.55 -50.80 -12.16
CA THR A 241 0.54 -50.02 -12.74
C THR A 241 1.42 -49.42 -11.65
N ILE A 242 2.63 -49.03 -12.04
CA ILE A 242 3.59 -48.35 -11.17
C ILE A 242 3.93 -47.01 -11.79
N PHE A 243 3.79 -45.93 -11.01
CA PHE A 243 4.26 -44.60 -11.39
C PHE A 243 5.35 -44.12 -10.43
N GLU A 244 6.20 -43.27 -10.95
CA GLU A 244 7.20 -42.54 -10.18
C GLU A 244 7.18 -41.08 -10.62
N GLY A 245 7.03 -40.16 -9.65
CA GLY A 245 6.80 -38.76 -9.95
C GLY A 245 6.76 -37.89 -8.70
N THR A 246 6.62 -36.59 -8.93
CA THR A 246 6.50 -35.57 -7.88
C THR A 246 5.05 -35.47 -7.43
N MET A 247 4.84 -35.56 -6.12
CA MET A 247 3.53 -35.40 -5.51
C MET A 247 3.17 -33.90 -5.39
N GLY A 248 1.98 -33.55 -5.86
CA GLY A 248 1.37 -32.23 -5.67
C GLY A 248 0.80 -32.03 -4.27
N ASP A 249 -0.15 -31.11 -4.15
CA ASP A 249 -0.93 -30.95 -2.92
C ASP A 249 -1.83 -32.17 -2.68
N PHE A 250 -2.16 -32.39 -1.41
CA PHE A 250 -3.04 -33.47 -0.98
C PHE A 250 -4.18 -32.93 -0.12
N ASP A 251 -5.35 -33.55 -0.24
CA ASP A 251 -6.55 -33.24 0.50
C ASP A 251 -7.07 -34.50 1.22
N VAL A 252 -7.74 -34.26 2.35
CA VAL A 252 -8.23 -35.31 3.24
C VAL A 252 -9.70 -35.05 3.51
N ARG A 253 -10.53 -36.03 3.15
CA ARG A 253 -11.96 -36.01 3.44
C ARG A 253 -12.35 -37.17 4.35
N GLU A 254 -13.00 -36.87 5.46
CA GLU A 254 -13.57 -37.88 6.35
C GLU A 254 -15.04 -38.14 6.02
N PHE A 255 -15.41 -39.42 5.89
CA PHE A 255 -16.79 -39.84 5.69
C PHE A 255 -17.48 -40.14 7.03
N LYS A 256 -18.82 -40.10 7.04
CA LYS A 256 -19.64 -40.46 8.22
C LYS A 256 -19.36 -41.86 8.78
N THR A 257 -18.78 -42.75 7.96
CA THR A 257 -18.37 -44.11 8.35
C THR A 257 -17.03 -44.16 9.10
N GLY A 258 -16.39 -43.02 9.35
CA GLY A 258 -15.02 -42.91 9.91
C GLY A 258 -13.91 -43.24 8.92
N THR A 259 -14.24 -43.60 7.67
CA THR A 259 -13.26 -43.81 6.61
C THR A 259 -12.71 -42.48 6.13
N LYS A 260 -11.39 -42.36 6.01
CA LYS A 260 -10.69 -41.17 5.51
C LYS A 260 -10.22 -41.41 4.08
N LEU A 261 -10.60 -40.51 3.18
CA LEU A 261 -10.12 -40.45 1.80
C LEU A 261 -8.95 -39.48 1.72
N LEU A 262 -7.81 -39.97 1.27
CA LEU A 262 -6.66 -39.16 0.87
C LEU A 262 -6.69 -39.02 -0.67
N THR A 263 -6.73 -37.79 -1.15
CA THR A 263 -6.63 -37.44 -2.57
C THR A 263 -5.39 -36.61 -2.80
N PHE A 264 -4.62 -36.88 -3.85
CA PHE A 264 -3.42 -36.13 -4.21
C PHE A 264 -3.12 -36.27 -5.69
N ASP A 265 -2.30 -35.39 -6.25
CA ASP A 265 -1.83 -35.49 -7.63
C ASP A 265 -0.39 -35.99 -7.67
N ILE A 266 -0.04 -36.75 -8.71
CA ILE A 266 1.35 -37.09 -9.05
C ILE A 266 1.64 -36.68 -10.49
N ALA A 267 2.82 -36.11 -10.72
CA ALA A 267 3.28 -35.73 -12.06
C ALA A 267 4.70 -36.27 -12.32
N ASP A 268 4.90 -36.86 -13.48
CA ASP A 268 6.22 -37.21 -13.99
C ASP A 268 6.68 -36.17 -15.04
N LYS A 269 7.72 -36.47 -15.81
CA LYS A 269 8.20 -35.54 -16.86
C LYS A 269 7.25 -35.44 -18.06
N SER A 270 6.32 -36.37 -18.20
CA SER A 270 5.47 -36.55 -19.37
C SER A 270 4.04 -36.04 -19.17
N ASP A 271 3.38 -36.37 -18.05
CA ASP A 271 2.01 -35.96 -17.71
C ASP A 271 1.77 -36.16 -16.19
N GLY A 272 0.52 -36.06 -15.74
CA GLY A 272 0.13 -36.21 -14.34
C GLY A 272 -1.19 -36.95 -14.19
N ILE A 273 -1.43 -37.51 -13.02
CA ILE A 273 -2.66 -38.26 -12.72
C ILE A 273 -3.11 -38.03 -11.28
N SER A 274 -4.42 -37.85 -11.11
CA SER A 274 -5.02 -37.77 -9.78
C SER A 274 -5.00 -39.14 -9.13
N CYS A 275 -4.73 -39.16 -7.82
CA CYS A 275 -4.58 -40.36 -7.02
C CYS A 275 -5.53 -40.33 -5.82
N LYS A 276 -6.05 -41.51 -5.45
CA LYS A 276 -6.95 -41.70 -4.31
C LYS A 276 -6.55 -42.92 -3.50
N THR A 277 -6.67 -42.83 -2.19
CA THR A 277 -6.56 -44.00 -1.31
C THR A 277 -7.45 -43.84 -0.08
N PHE A 278 -7.90 -44.95 0.50
CA PHE A 278 -8.88 -44.96 1.59
C PHE A 278 -8.28 -45.64 2.83
N PHE A 279 -8.39 -44.96 3.96
CA PHE A 279 -7.95 -45.47 5.25
C PHE A 279 -9.14 -45.66 6.18
N LYS A 280 -9.25 -46.85 6.76
CA LYS A 280 -10.24 -47.15 7.82
C LYS A 280 -9.64 -47.08 9.22
N ASP A 281 -8.33 -47.29 9.32
CA ASP A 281 -7.59 -47.23 10.56
C ASP A 281 -7.07 -45.80 10.79
N LYS A 282 -7.36 -45.24 11.97
CA LYS A 282 -7.03 -43.84 12.29
C LYS A 282 -5.53 -43.64 12.52
N ASP A 283 -4.89 -44.59 13.18
CA ASP A 283 -3.47 -44.49 13.55
C ASP A 283 -2.59 -44.67 12.29
N GLU A 284 -2.96 -45.58 11.39
CA GLU A 284 -2.33 -45.73 10.08
C GLU A 284 -2.44 -44.43 9.27
N PHE A 285 -3.63 -43.81 9.24
CA PHE A 285 -3.84 -42.56 8.53
C PHE A 285 -2.99 -41.42 9.10
N GLU A 286 -2.95 -41.23 10.42
CA GLU A 286 -2.14 -40.18 11.06
C GLU A 286 -0.64 -40.35 10.79
N ARG A 287 -0.17 -41.61 10.77
CA ARG A 287 1.20 -41.95 10.36
C ARG A 287 1.48 -41.63 8.89
N VAL A 288 0.54 -41.91 8.00
CA VAL A 288 0.67 -41.56 6.56
C VAL A 288 0.66 -40.04 6.39
N GLN A 289 -0.32 -39.35 6.97
CA GLN A 289 -0.47 -37.90 6.85
C GLN A 289 0.77 -37.15 7.36
N SER A 290 1.36 -37.59 8.47
CA SER A 290 2.60 -37.01 9.01
C SER A 290 3.84 -37.29 8.15
N ALA A 291 3.81 -38.31 7.30
CA ALA A 291 4.89 -38.64 6.37
C ALA A 291 4.77 -37.92 5.01
N LEU A 292 3.61 -37.35 4.67
CA LEU A 292 3.37 -36.69 3.39
C LEU A 292 3.77 -35.21 3.42
N SER A 293 4.35 -34.76 2.32
CA SER A 293 4.69 -33.35 2.09
C SER A 293 4.63 -33.03 0.60
N LYS A 294 4.07 -31.87 0.23
CA LYS A 294 4.09 -31.37 -1.15
C LYS A 294 5.50 -31.38 -1.73
N GLY A 295 5.64 -31.74 -3.01
CA GLY A 295 6.93 -31.81 -3.72
C GLY A 295 7.75 -33.05 -3.39
N MET A 296 7.21 -34.00 -2.62
CA MET A 296 7.87 -35.29 -2.39
C MET A 296 7.91 -36.11 -3.68
N PHE A 297 9.08 -36.68 -3.98
CA PHE A 297 9.18 -37.67 -5.05
C PHE A 297 8.77 -39.04 -4.51
N VAL A 298 7.78 -39.65 -5.15
CA VAL A 298 7.16 -40.89 -4.68
C VAL A 298 7.08 -41.92 -5.80
N LYS A 299 7.18 -43.18 -5.40
CA LYS A 299 6.86 -44.33 -6.24
C LYS A 299 5.58 -44.97 -5.73
N ILE A 300 4.55 -45.03 -6.58
CA ILE A 300 3.22 -45.51 -6.23
C ILE A 300 2.83 -46.70 -7.09
N LYS A 301 1.99 -47.58 -6.53
CA LYS A 301 1.43 -48.75 -7.22
C LYS A 301 -0.06 -48.86 -6.94
N GLY A 302 -0.83 -49.22 -7.96
CA GLY A 302 -2.29 -49.22 -7.87
C GLY A 302 -3.01 -49.47 -9.20
N SER A 303 -4.32 -49.33 -9.16
CA SER A 303 -5.21 -49.53 -10.33
C SER A 303 -5.74 -48.20 -10.85
N ILE A 304 -5.81 -48.02 -12.17
CA ILE A 304 -6.40 -46.85 -12.82
C ILE A 304 -7.82 -47.19 -13.25
N LYS A 305 -8.77 -46.34 -12.86
CA LYS A 305 -10.19 -46.49 -13.21
C LYS A 305 -10.75 -45.13 -13.59
N PHE A 306 -11.81 -45.13 -14.40
CA PHE A 306 -12.51 -43.89 -14.71
C PHE A 306 -13.33 -43.42 -13.50
N ASP A 307 -13.08 -42.21 -13.02
CA ASP A 307 -13.82 -41.61 -11.91
C ASP A 307 -14.90 -40.69 -12.46
N THR A 308 -16.16 -41.06 -12.29
CA THR A 308 -17.30 -40.31 -12.83
C THR A 308 -17.53 -38.96 -12.16
N PHE A 309 -16.99 -38.75 -10.96
CA PHE A 309 -17.09 -37.46 -10.26
C PHE A 309 -16.05 -36.46 -10.77
N GLN A 310 -14.82 -36.91 -11.02
CA GLN A 310 -13.77 -36.08 -11.62
C GLN A 310 -13.83 -36.04 -13.15
N ASN A 311 -14.59 -36.95 -13.77
CA ASN A 311 -14.69 -37.13 -15.21
C ASN A 311 -13.31 -37.34 -15.87
N ASP A 312 -12.43 -38.09 -15.20
CA ASP A 312 -11.05 -38.38 -15.64
C ASP A 312 -10.60 -39.76 -15.11
N PHE A 313 -9.50 -40.29 -15.65
CA PHE A 313 -8.87 -41.50 -15.14
C PHE A 313 -8.08 -41.20 -13.86
N VAL A 314 -8.39 -41.92 -12.79
CA VAL A 314 -7.81 -41.72 -11.46
C VAL A 314 -7.14 -43.01 -11.00
N MET A 315 -5.98 -42.89 -10.38
CA MET A 315 -5.27 -44.02 -9.78
C MET A 315 -5.71 -44.26 -8.34
N PHE A 316 -6.21 -45.46 -8.06
CA PHE A 316 -6.47 -45.97 -6.73
C PHE A 316 -5.19 -46.63 -6.21
N VAL A 317 -4.55 -45.99 -5.23
CA VAL A 317 -3.19 -46.32 -4.76
C VAL A 317 -3.24 -47.34 -3.63
N ASP A 318 -2.55 -48.47 -3.86
CA ASP A 318 -2.43 -49.58 -2.90
C ASP A 318 -1.14 -49.48 -2.06
N SER A 319 -0.07 -48.93 -2.65
CA SER A 319 1.24 -48.79 -2.01
C SER A 319 1.92 -47.48 -2.41
N MET A 320 2.64 -46.87 -1.47
CA MET A 320 3.45 -45.67 -1.70
C MET A 320 4.81 -45.74 -1.00
N TYR A 321 5.85 -45.37 -1.74
CA TYR A 321 7.23 -45.25 -1.28
C TYR A 321 7.73 -43.82 -1.47
N LYS A 322 8.46 -43.30 -0.48
CA LYS A 322 9.30 -42.12 -0.68
C LYS A 322 10.55 -42.55 -1.44
N THR A 323 10.79 -41.94 -2.59
CA THR A 323 12.03 -42.13 -3.36
C THR A 323 12.88 -40.87 -3.27
N ALA A 324 14.20 -41.05 -3.30
CA ALA A 324 15.14 -39.94 -3.28
C ALA A 324 15.49 -39.55 -4.72
N VAL A 325 15.24 -38.30 -5.10
CA VAL A 325 15.85 -37.73 -6.31
C VAL A 325 17.32 -37.50 -6.00
N LYS A 326 18.22 -38.06 -6.81
CA LYS A 326 19.65 -37.73 -6.73
C LYS A 326 19.83 -36.27 -7.18
N GLY A 327 19.90 -35.35 -6.22
CA GLY A 327 20.19 -33.95 -6.49
C GLY A 327 21.65 -33.75 -6.92
N ARG A 328 21.89 -32.71 -7.74
CA ARG A 328 23.24 -32.28 -8.11
C ARG A 328 24.02 -31.82 -6.88
N MET A 329 25.31 -32.16 -6.84
CA MET A 329 26.25 -31.77 -5.79
C MET A 329 27.56 -31.32 -6.46
N ASP A 330 28.15 -30.25 -5.95
CA ASP A 330 29.50 -29.85 -6.33
C ASP A 330 30.52 -30.67 -5.54
N LEU A 331 31.39 -31.43 -6.21
CA LEU A 331 32.39 -32.28 -5.55
C LEU A 331 33.84 -31.77 -5.68
N ALA A 332 34.07 -30.63 -6.35
CA ALA A 332 35.39 -30.02 -6.47
C ALA A 332 36.06 -29.74 -5.11
N THR A 333 37.38 -29.83 -5.01
CA THR A 333 38.08 -29.54 -3.75
C THR A 333 37.99 -28.07 -3.38
N GLU A 334 38.30 -27.17 -4.32
CA GLU A 334 38.04 -25.73 -4.19
C GLU A 334 36.80 -25.35 -4.97
N LYS A 335 35.89 -24.62 -4.33
CA LYS A 335 34.60 -24.22 -4.90
C LYS A 335 34.68 -22.87 -5.59
N ARG A 336 33.99 -22.74 -6.73
CA ARG A 336 33.77 -21.47 -7.43
C ARG A 336 32.85 -20.52 -6.65
N VAL A 337 32.76 -19.28 -7.14
CA VAL A 337 31.78 -18.28 -6.73
C VAL A 337 31.02 -17.85 -7.99
N GLU A 338 29.69 -17.87 -7.93
CA GLU A 338 28.86 -17.29 -9.01
C GLU A 338 28.70 -15.80 -8.79
N LEU A 339 29.01 -15.00 -9.82
CA LEU A 339 28.95 -13.54 -9.79
C LEU A 339 27.81 -12.95 -10.64
N HIS A 340 27.08 -13.79 -11.37
CA HIS A 340 25.99 -13.39 -12.24
C HIS A 340 24.81 -14.35 -12.08
N ALA A 341 23.81 -13.96 -11.29
CA ALA A 341 22.65 -14.77 -11.01
C ALA A 341 21.38 -13.96 -10.75
N HIS A 342 20.29 -14.41 -11.37
CA HIS A 342 18.97 -13.83 -11.33
C HIS A 342 18.04 -14.64 -10.43
N THR A 343 17.04 -13.95 -9.89
CA THR A 343 16.03 -14.51 -9.00
C THR A 343 14.63 -14.19 -9.52
N HIS A 344 13.60 -14.67 -8.84
CA HIS A 344 12.21 -14.26 -9.07
C HIS A 344 11.98 -12.76 -9.21
N MET A 345 12.87 -11.89 -8.73
CA MET A 345 12.76 -10.44 -8.88
C MET A 345 13.18 -9.90 -10.26
N SER A 346 13.85 -10.69 -11.08
CA SER A 346 14.03 -10.40 -12.51
C SER A 346 12.71 -10.60 -13.26
N ASN A 347 12.08 -9.47 -13.64
CA ASN A 347 10.68 -9.40 -14.03
C ASN A 347 10.30 -10.35 -15.19
N MET A 348 9.48 -11.34 -14.89
CA MET A 348 9.00 -12.36 -15.82
C MET A 348 10.14 -13.01 -16.63
N ASP A 349 11.26 -13.32 -15.96
CA ASP A 349 12.45 -13.90 -16.58
C ASP A 349 13.00 -15.10 -15.79
N ALA A 350 13.52 -14.87 -14.59
CA ALA A 350 14.10 -15.94 -13.77
C ALA A 350 13.05 -16.60 -12.86
N VAL A 351 13.16 -17.92 -12.72
CA VAL A 351 12.16 -18.80 -12.07
C VAL A 351 12.69 -19.47 -10.81
N VAL A 352 13.89 -19.10 -10.35
CA VAL A 352 14.46 -19.55 -9.08
C VAL A 352 14.26 -18.48 -7.98
N SER A 353 13.75 -18.89 -6.81
CA SER A 353 13.69 -17.99 -5.66
C SER A 353 15.08 -17.81 -5.05
N VAL A 354 15.35 -16.62 -4.51
CA VAL A 354 16.63 -16.33 -3.85
C VAL A 354 16.93 -17.31 -2.72
N LYS A 355 15.90 -17.74 -1.98
CA LYS A 355 16.02 -18.78 -0.95
C LYS A 355 16.56 -20.10 -1.52
N LYS A 356 15.99 -20.61 -2.61
CA LYS A 356 16.44 -21.87 -3.22
C LYS A 356 17.87 -21.74 -3.76
N LEU A 357 18.18 -20.61 -4.39
CA LEU A 357 19.49 -20.30 -4.94
C LEU A 357 20.58 -20.29 -3.84
N VAL A 358 20.40 -19.48 -2.79
CA VAL A 358 21.36 -19.34 -1.67
C VAL A 358 21.51 -20.65 -0.89
N CYS A 359 20.42 -21.34 -0.58
CA CYS A 359 20.49 -22.63 0.11
C CYS A 359 21.24 -23.70 -0.71
N THR A 360 21.14 -23.66 -2.03
CA THR A 360 21.84 -24.62 -2.91
C THR A 360 23.33 -24.32 -2.95
N ALA A 361 23.72 -23.06 -3.13
CA ALA A 361 25.12 -22.65 -3.06
C ALA A 361 25.76 -23.00 -1.71
N ALA A 362 25.06 -22.75 -0.59
CA ALA A 362 25.51 -23.14 0.74
C ALA A 362 25.65 -24.67 0.88
N LYS A 363 24.66 -25.44 0.37
CA LYS A 363 24.72 -26.91 0.37
C LYS A 363 25.89 -27.45 -0.45
N TRP A 364 26.28 -26.77 -1.52
CA TRP A 364 27.45 -27.10 -2.33
C TRP A 364 28.78 -26.65 -1.71
N GLY A 365 28.74 -25.98 -0.55
CA GLY A 365 29.93 -25.52 0.17
C GLY A 365 30.61 -24.30 -0.47
N TRP A 366 29.87 -23.52 -1.26
CA TRP A 366 30.41 -22.31 -1.87
C TRP A 366 30.62 -21.20 -0.82
N PRO A 367 31.70 -20.41 -0.92
CA PRO A 367 31.97 -19.36 0.07
C PRO A 367 31.08 -18.13 -0.12
N ALA A 368 30.60 -17.88 -1.34
CA ALA A 368 29.75 -16.75 -1.66
C ALA A 368 28.88 -17.01 -2.90
N ILE A 369 27.84 -16.19 -3.07
CA ILE A 369 27.03 -16.11 -4.28
C ILE A 369 26.55 -14.66 -4.49
N ALA A 370 26.60 -14.18 -5.73
CA ALA A 370 26.05 -12.88 -6.10
C ALA A 370 24.56 -12.96 -6.47
N ILE A 371 23.86 -11.85 -6.26
CA ILE A 371 22.50 -11.62 -6.73
C ILE A 371 22.56 -10.37 -7.61
N THR A 372 22.23 -10.51 -8.88
CA THR A 372 22.39 -9.48 -9.93
C THR A 372 21.12 -9.37 -10.78
N ASP A 373 19.97 -9.20 -10.13
CA ASP A 373 18.68 -9.11 -10.82
C ASP A 373 18.63 -7.95 -11.85
N HIS A 374 17.81 -8.13 -12.90
CA HIS A 374 17.69 -7.15 -13.98
C HIS A 374 17.10 -5.83 -13.51
N GLY A 375 17.93 -4.78 -13.50
CA GLY A 375 17.53 -3.42 -13.20
C GLY A 375 17.08 -3.20 -11.76
N VAL A 376 17.08 -4.20 -10.88
CA VAL A 376 16.47 -4.12 -9.54
C VAL A 376 17.28 -4.85 -8.48
N VAL A 377 17.04 -4.51 -7.21
CA VAL A 377 17.68 -5.13 -6.03
C VAL A 377 16.70 -5.75 -5.04
N GLN A 378 15.47 -6.03 -5.48
CA GLN A 378 14.36 -6.42 -4.60
C GLN A 378 14.57 -7.73 -3.82
N ALA A 379 15.48 -8.61 -4.27
CA ALA A 379 15.77 -9.86 -3.59
C ALA A 379 16.73 -9.71 -2.38
N PHE A 380 17.37 -8.55 -2.21
CA PHE A 380 18.39 -8.35 -1.17
C PHE A 380 17.86 -8.60 0.25
N PRO A 381 16.69 -8.07 0.66
CA PRO A 381 16.19 -8.26 2.02
C PRO A 381 15.88 -9.73 2.32
N GLU A 382 15.29 -10.45 1.35
CA GLU A 382 15.01 -11.88 1.48
C GLU A 382 16.31 -12.69 1.57
N ALA A 383 17.33 -12.37 0.76
CA ALA A 383 18.63 -13.03 0.82
C ALA A 383 19.27 -12.95 2.21
N ALA A 384 19.30 -11.75 2.80
CA ALA A 384 19.86 -11.52 4.13
C ALA A 384 19.05 -12.25 5.22
N LYS A 385 17.73 -12.27 5.08
CA LYS A 385 16.82 -12.99 5.99
C LYS A 385 17.04 -14.50 5.94
N VAL A 386 17.20 -15.08 4.75
CA VAL A 386 17.42 -16.53 4.57
C VAL A 386 18.67 -17.00 5.29
N ILE A 387 19.79 -16.26 5.19
CA ILE A 387 21.03 -16.60 5.91
C ILE A 387 20.78 -16.68 7.42
N LYS A 388 20.11 -15.67 7.99
CA LYS A 388 19.83 -15.61 9.43
C LYS A 388 18.90 -16.72 9.89
N GLU A 389 17.82 -16.98 9.16
CA GLU A 389 16.81 -17.98 9.53
C GLU A 389 17.32 -19.42 9.38
N GLN A 390 18.10 -19.68 8.33
CA GLN A 390 18.64 -21.02 8.03
C GLN A 390 20.03 -21.26 8.65
N LYS A 391 20.63 -20.23 9.30
CA LYS A 391 21.98 -20.26 9.89
C LYS A 391 23.04 -20.73 8.88
N LEU A 392 23.00 -20.17 7.68
CA LEU A 392 23.91 -20.55 6.60
C LEU A 392 25.26 -19.84 6.75
N ASP A 393 26.33 -20.56 6.43
CA ASP A 393 27.69 -20.03 6.35
C ASP A 393 28.04 -19.76 4.88
N ILE A 394 27.41 -18.73 4.30
CA ILE A 394 27.66 -18.27 2.94
C ILE A 394 27.52 -16.75 2.89
N LYS A 395 28.38 -16.09 2.12
CA LYS A 395 28.29 -14.65 1.89
C LYS A 395 27.42 -14.30 0.69
N ILE A 396 26.57 -13.28 0.81
CA ILE A 396 25.88 -12.68 -0.33
C ILE A 396 26.73 -11.55 -0.90
N ILE A 397 26.89 -11.54 -2.22
CA ILE A 397 27.41 -10.41 -2.97
C ILE A 397 26.22 -9.65 -3.56
N TYR A 398 25.97 -8.46 -3.04
CA TYR A 398 24.85 -7.62 -3.45
C TYR A 398 25.19 -6.88 -4.76
N GLY A 399 24.49 -7.19 -5.84
CA GLY A 399 24.71 -6.56 -7.13
C GLY A 399 23.44 -6.35 -7.95
N ILE A 400 23.62 -5.90 -9.18
CA ILE A 400 22.56 -5.62 -10.14
C ILE A 400 23.11 -5.85 -11.54
N GLU A 401 22.28 -6.41 -12.42
CA GLU A 401 22.51 -6.29 -13.85
C GLU A 401 21.75 -5.06 -14.38
N GLY A 402 22.48 -3.99 -14.64
CA GLY A 402 21.95 -2.71 -15.10
C GLY A 402 21.80 -2.63 -16.62
N TYR A 403 21.02 -1.65 -17.08
CA TYR A 403 20.86 -1.33 -18.50
C TYR A 403 21.69 -0.08 -18.87
N LEU A 404 22.95 -0.30 -19.26
CA LEU A 404 23.91 0.72 -19.66
C LEU A 404 23.50 1.42 -20.97
N VAL A 405 23.61 2.75 -20.97
CA VAL A 405 23.46 3.61 -22.14
C VAL A 405 24.57 4.66 -22.19
N GLY A 406 24.78 5.25 -23.37
CA GLY A 406 25.66 6.40 -23.54
C GLY A 406 25.06 7.68 -22.95
N ASP A 407 25.39 8.82 -23.54
CA ASP A 407 24.85 10.11 -23.09
C ASP A 407 23.35 10.26 -23.37
N ASP A 408 22.88 9.70 -24.49
CA ASP A 408 21.46 9.63 -24.83
C ASP A 408 20.82 8.37 -24.25
N TYR A 409 20.12 8.52 -23.13
CA TYR A 409 19.39 7.41 -22.51
C TYR A 409 18.16 6.95 -23.32
N GLN A 410 17.71 7.72 -24.32
CA GLN A 410 16.60 7.36 -25.21
C GLN A 410 17.06 6.52 -26.41
N GLN A 411 18.37 6.26 -26.55
CA GLN A 411 18.92 5.43 -27.62
C GLN A 411 18.18 4.08 -27.75
N LYS A 412 18.11 3.56 -28.97
CA LYS A 412 17.23 2.42 -29.30
C LYS A 412 17.50 1.19 -28.43
N ARG A 413 18.77 0.88 -28.15
CA ARG A 413 19.20 -0.32 -27.40
C ARG A 413 20.03 0.08 -26.18
N ALA A 414 19.82 -0.62 -25.06
CA ALA A 414 20.70 -0.56 -23.90
C ALA A 414 21.55 -1.83 -23.83
N ASN A 415 22.76 -1.72 -23.29
CA ASN A 415 23.67 -2.84 -23.05
C ASN A 415 23.55 -3.31 -21.61
N HIS A 416 23.84 -4.57 -21.34
CA HIS A 416 23.89 -5.06 -19.96
C HIS A 416 25.23 -4.70 -19.31
N ILE A 417 25.22 -4.56 -17.98
CA ILE A 417 26.40 -4.27 -17.15
C ILE A 417 26.20 -4.87 -15.76
N ILE A 418 27.23 -5.48 -15.18
CA ILE A 418 27.17 -5.97 -13.80
C ILE A 418 27.80 -4.96 -12.87
N LEU A 419 27.07 -4.60 -11.80
CA LEU A 419 27.55 -3.73 -10.73
C LEU A 419 27.46 -4.49 -9.40
N LEU A 420 28.58 -4.65 -8.70
CA LEU A 420 28.65 -5.33 -7.41
C LEU A 420 29.07 -4.34 -6.32
N ALA A 421 28.32 -4.30 -5.21
CA ALA A 421 28.66 -3.47 -4.06
C ALA A 421 29.82 -4.10 -3.26
N LYS A 422 30.94 -3.38 -3.18
CA LYS A 422 32.14 -3.79 -2.43
C LYS A 422 31.97 -3.61 -0.93
N ASN A 423 31.28 -2.56 -0.51
CA ASN A 423 31.11 -2.14 0.87
C ASN A 423 29.80 -1.35 1.04
N PRO A 424 29.42 -0.90 2.25
CA PRO A 424 28.20 -0.14 2.46
C PRO A 424 28.08 1.16 1.64
N VAL A 425 29.20 1.82 1.30
CA VAL A 425 29.20 3.00 0.42
C VAL A 425 28.78 2.60 -1.00
N GLY A 426 29.38 1.53 -1.53
CA GLY A 426 28.99 0.96 -2.81
C GLY A 426 27.52 0.51 -2.87
N LEU A 427 26.99 -0.04 -1.78
CA LEU A 427 25.58 -0.40 -1.68
C LEU A 427 24.67 0.83 -1.78
N ARG A 428 25.00 1.91 -1.08
CA ARG A 428 24.25 3.17 -1.13
C ARG A 428 24.30 3.80 -2.53
N ASN A 429 25.48 3.81 -3.15
CA ASN A 429 25.67 4.25 -4.53
C ASN A 429 24.84 3.41 -5.52
N LEU A 430 24.78 2.09 -5.30
CA LEU A 430 23.93 1.20 -6.09
C LEU A 430 22.45 1.55 -5.92
N TYR A 431 21.98 1.83 -4.70
CA TYR A 431 20.61 2.28 -4.48
C TYR A 431 20.31 3.61 -5.18
N GLN A 432 21.24 4.57 -5.16
CA GLN A 432 21.09 5.84 -5.89
C GLN A 432 21.01 5.63 -7.40
N MET A 433 21.87 4.77 -7.97
CA MET A 433 21.82 4.44 -9.40
C MET A 433 20.49 3.77 -9.78
N VAL A 434 20.00 2.84 -8.97
CA VAL A 434 18.68 2.20 -9.17
C VAL A 434 17.56 3.23 -9.12
N SER A 435 17.59 4.16 -8.16
CA SER A 435 16.60 5.24 -8.05
C SER A 435 16.59 6.12 -9.29
N LEU A 436 17.76 6.60 -9.73
CA LEU A 436 17.87 7.44 -10.93
C LEU A 436 17.39 6.70 -12.19
N ALA A 437 17.66 5.39 -12.27
CA ALA A 437 17.23 4.56 -13.39
C ALA A 437 15.70 4.43 -13.49
N HIS A 438 15.00 4.35 -12.36
CA HIS A 438 13.54 4.22 -12.34
C HIS A 438 12.79 5.56 -12.33
N LEU A 439 13.44 6.66 -11.95
CA LEU A 439 12.81 7.98 -11.89
C LEU A 439 13.16 8.83 -13.12
N LYS A 440 14.46 9.08 -13.36
CA LYS A 440 14.92 10.06 -14.36
C LYS A 440 15.19 9.41 -15.72
N TYR A 441 15.86 8.27 -15.72
CA TYR A 441 16.35 7.61 -16.94
C TYR A 441 15.51 6.41 -17.35
N LEU A 442 14.29 6.31 -16.82
CA LEU A 442 13.36 5.27 -17.19
C LEU A 442 12.95 5.47 -18.65
N HIS A 443 13.06 4.42 -19.48
CA HIS A 443 12.54 4.39 -20.85
C HIS A 443 11.45 3.31 -20.95
N LYS A 444 11.77 2.16 -21.56
CA LYS A 444 11.02 0.90 -21.44
C LYS A 444 11.56 0.00 -20.31
N GLN A 445 12.78 0.29 -19.88
CA GLN A 445 13.55 -0.37 -18.83
C GLN A 445 14.26 0.72 -18.03
N PRO A 446 14.64 0.46 -16.76
CA PRO A 446 15.38 1.41 -15.94
C PRO A 446 16.84 1.49 -16.41
N ARG A 447 17.19 2.55 -17.13
CA ARG A 447 18.52 2.69 -17.77
C ARG A 447 19.48 3.50 -16.92
N ILE A 448 20.78 3.21 -17.03
CA ILE A 448 21.85 3.88 -16.29
C ILE A 448 22.86 4.45 -17.31
N PRO A 449 22.90 5.78 -17.50
CA PRO A 449 23.92 6.40 -18.33
C PRO A 449 25.33 6.16 -17.77
N ARG A 450 26.31 5.93 -18.64
CA ARG A 450 27.72 5.68 -18.23
C ARG A 450 28.26 6.74 -17.26
N LYS A 451 27.92 8.02 -17.47
CA LYS A 451 28.34 9.14 -16.60
C LYS A 451 27.85 9.00 -15.17
N ILE A 452 26.66 8.42 -14.96
CA ILE A 452 26.09 8.19 -13.62
C ILE A 452 26.85 7.08 -12.90
N ILE A 453 27.25 6.03 -13.63
CA ILE A 453 28.10 4.98 -13.05
C ILE A 453 29.48 5.54 -12.66
N ALA A 454 30.03 6.45 -13.46
CA ALA A 454 31.30 7.11 -13.14
C ALA A 454 31.19 8.02 -11.89
N GLU A 455 30.08 8.73 -11.73
CA GLU A 455 29.79 9.57 -10.56
C GLU A 455 29.65 8.73 -9.28
N PHE A 456 28.90 7.63 -9.33
CA PHE A 456 28.65 6.73 -8.20
C PHE A 456 29.56 5.50 -8.18
N ARG A 457 30.78 5.62 -8.73
CA ARG A 457 31.72 4.48 -8.91
C ARG A 457 32.35 3.99 -7.62
N GLU A 458 32.45 4.86 -6.61
CA GLU A 458 33.09 4.53 -5.34
C GLU A 458 32.42 3.31 -4.69
N GLY A 459 33.24 2.35 -4.26
CA GLY A 459 32.74 1.13 -3.62
C GLY A 459 31.99 0.18 -4.55
N VAL A 460 31.95 0.40 -5.86
CA VAL A 460 31.28 -0.48 -6.84
C VAL A 460 32.33 -1.18 -7.69
N ILE A 461 32.16 -2.47 -7.96
CA ILE A 461 32.94 -3.26 -8.93
C ILE A 461 32.09 -3.45 -10.19
N VAL A 462 32.66 -3.27 -11.37
CA VAL A 462 31.97 -3.28 -12.66
C VAL A 462 32.44 -4.42 -13.55
N GLY A 463 31.51 -5.29 -13.97
CA GLY A 463 31.71 -6.41 -14.88
C GLY A 463 31.12 -6.18 -16.26
N SER A 464 31.71 -6.81 -17.29
CA SER A 464 31.30 -6.63 -18.69
C SER A 464 29.99 -7.30 -19.10
N ALA A 465 29.39 -8.10 -18.20
CA ALA A 465 28.10 -8.80 -18.36
C ALA A 465 28.09 -9.87 -19.47
N CYS A 466 26.88 -10.25 -19.90
CA CYS A 466 26.60 -11.31 -20.85
C CYS A 466 26.71 -10.86 -22.33
N GLU A 467 26.12 -11.62 -23.25
CA GLU A 467 26.11 -11.32 -24.68
C GLU A 467 25.33 -10.05 -25.04
N ALA A 468 24.42 -9.63 -24.16
CA ALA A 468 23.76 -8.34 -24.23
C ALA A 468 24.66 -7.18 -23.73
N GLY A 469 25.83 -7.49 -23.17
CA GLY A 469 26.86 -6.54 -22.75
C GLY A 469 27.52 -5.82 -23.92
N GLU A 470 28.06 -4.64 -23.65
CA GLU A 470 28.65 -3.77 -24.68
C GLU A 470 29.85 -4.43 -25.39
N LEU A 471 30.71 -5.10 -24.62
CA LEU A 471 31.94 -5.69 -25.15
C LEU A 471 31.64 -6.86 -26.10
N ILE A 472 30.79 -7.80 -25.70
CA ILE A 472 30.45 -8.96 -26.54
C ILE A 472 29.71 -8.51 -27.80
N ARG A 473 28.77 -7.56 -27.69
CA ARG A 473 28.11 -6.97 -28.85
C ARG A 473 29.09 -6.33 -29.82
N ALA A 474 30.09 -5.61 -29.32
CA ALA A 474 31.12 -5.02 -30.16
C ALA A 474 31.98 -6.07 -30.88
N ILE A 475 32.31 -7.19 -30.20
CA ILE A 475 33.01 -8.33 -30.81
C ILE A 475 32.17 -8.94 -31.93
N VAL A 476 30.89 -9.24 -31.66
CA VAL A 476 29.96 -9.81 -32.64
C VAL A 476 29.71 -8.87 -33.82
N ALA A 477 29.73 -7.55 -33.59
CA ALA A 477 29.61 -6.54 -34.65
C ALA A 477 30.91 -6.33 -35.45
N GLY A 478 32.00 -7.05 -35.15
CA GLY A 478 33.27 -6.95 -35.87
C GLY A 478 34.01 -5.62 -35.68
N GLN A 479 33.83 -4.97 -34.52
CA GLN A 479 34.53 -3.72 -34.20
C GLN A 479 36.06 -3.93 -34.09
N SER A 480 36.82 -2.85 -34.25
CA SER A 480 38.29 -2.91 -34.25
C SER A 480 38.88 -3.24 -32.87
N ASP A 481 40.08 -3.83 -32.83
CA ASP A 481 40.78 -4.12 -31.57
C ASP A 481 41.00 -2.87 -30.72
N GLU A 482 41.18 -1.70 -31.34
CA GLU A 482 41.33 -0.41 -30.66
C GLU A 482 40.05 -0.02 -29.91
N GLU A 483 38.89 -0.15 -30.55
CA GLU A 483 37.59 0.11 -29.94
C GLU A 483 37.25 -0.89 -28.85
N LEU A 484 37.53 -2.19 -29.07
CA LEU A 484 37.33 -3.24 -28.08
C LEU A 484 38.16 -2.99 -26.82
N LEU A 485 39.41 -2.55 -26.99
CA LEU A 485 40.25 -2.15 -25.88
C LEU A 485 39.69 -0.89 -25.19
N GLU A 486 39.22 0.11 -25.92
CA GLU A 486 38.63 1.29 -25.28
C GLU A 486 37.41 0.93 -24.42
N ILE A 487 36.52 0.08 -24.93
CA ILE A 487 35.36 -0.44 -24.19
C ILE A 487 35.82 -1.18 -22.93
N ALA A 488 36.79 -2.10 -23.06
CA ALA A 488 37.26 -2.93 -21.96
C ALA A 488 37.88 -2.14 -20.79
N LYS A 489 38.41 -0.92 -21.03
CA LYS A 489 39.04 -0.10 -19.97
C LYS A 489 38.09 0.23 -18.82
N PHE A 490 36.80 0.42 -19.14
CA PHE A 490 35.78 0.86 -18.18
C PHE A 490 35.46 -0.19 -17.10
N TYR A 491 35.67 -1.46 -17.42
CA TYR A 491 35.31 -2.60 -16.58
C TYR A 491 36.47 -3.01 -15.66
N ASP A 492 36.16 -3.48 -14.45
CA ASP A 492 37.16 -4.01 -13.52
C ASP A 492 37.53 -5.46 -13.84
N TYR A 493 36.56 -6.23 -14.34
CA TYR A 493 36.74 -7.59 -14.82
C TYR A 493 35.90 -7.83 -16.09
N LEU A 494 36.34 -8.78 -16.91
CA LEU A 494 35.65 -9.18 -18.13
C LEU A 494 35.03 -10.56 -17.96
N GLU A 495 33.78 -10.70 -18.38
CA GLU A 495 32.99 -11.92 -18.27
C GLU A 495 32.99 -12.74 -19.56
N ILE A 496 32.98 -14.05 -19.39
CA ILE A 496 32.67 -15.04 -20.43
C ILE A 496 31.61 -16.00 -19.89
N GLN A 497 30.75 -16.50 -20.79
CA GLN A 497 29.68 -17.44 -20.45
C GLN A 497 29.86 -18.77 -21.20
N PRO A 498 29.29 -19.87 -20.68
CA PRO A 498 29.18 -21.13 -21.40
C PRO A 498 28.63 -20.91 -22.81
N ILE A 499 29.16 -21.61 -23.82
CA ILE A 499 28.81 -21.35 -25.22
C ILE A 499 27.31 -21.56 -25.48
N GLY A 500 26.69 -22.49 -24.75
CA GLY A 500 25.26 -22.75 -24.83
C GLY A 500 24.39 -21.52 -24.51
N ASN A 501 24.87 -20.60 -23.67
CA ASN A 501 24.15 -19.35 -23.39
C ASN A 501 23.92 -18.53 -24.66
N ASN A 502 24.85 -18.63 -25.63
CA ASN A 502 24.89 -17.85 -26.86
C ASN A 502 24.48 -18.66 -28.10
N GLU A 503 23.94 -19.87 -27.93
CA GLU A 503 23.53 -20.76 -29.03
C GLU A 503 22.45 -20.12 -29.94
N PHE A 504 21.69 -19.14 -29.45
CA PHE A 504 20.75 -18.39 -30.28
C PHE A 504 21.44 -17.55 -31.38
N LEU A 505 22.70 -17.14 -31.19
CA LEU A 505 23.47 -16.42 -32.21
C LEU A 505 23.69 -17.29 -33.45
N VAL A 506 23.98 -18.58 -33.25
CA VAL A 506 24.16 -19.57 -34.33
C VAL A 506 22.86 -19.78 -35.13
N ARG A 507 21.71 -19.64 -34.48
CA ARG A 507 20.39 -19.90 -35.07
C ARG A 507 19.77 -18.67 -35.75
N SER A 508 20.34 -17.49 -35.54
CA SER A 508 19.76 -16.22 -35.96
C SER A 508 20.28 -15.81 -37.34
N GLU A 509 19.36 -15.46 -38.25
CA GLU A 509 19.71 -14.90 -39.57
C GLU A 509 20.41 -13.53 -39.47
N ASP A 510 20.29 -12.84 -38.33
CA ASP A 510 20.94 -11.54 -38.09
C ASP A 510 22.47 -11.66 -37.88
N PHE A 511 23.00 -12.87 -37.65
CA PHE A 511 24.43 -13.12 -37.36
C PHE A 511 25.01 -14.19 -38.31
N PRO A 512 25.09 -13.91 -39.62
CA PRO A 512 25.49 -14.91 -40.62
C PRO A 512 26.92 -15.43 -40.45
N ASP A 513 27.79 -14.69 -39.75
CA ASP A 513 29.19 -15.04 -39.52
C ASP A 513 29.41 -15.99 -38.32
N ILE A 514 28.35 -16.29 -37.56
CA ILE A 514 28.39 -17.20 -36.40
C ILE A 514 27.56 -18.43 -36.75
N GLN A 515 28.21 -19.54 -37.11
CA GLN A 515 27.51 -20.73 -37.63
C GLN A 515 27.82 -22.01 -36.85
N SER A 516 28.73 -21.95 -35.87
CA SER A 516 29.21 -23.13 -35.15
C SER A 516 29.60 -22.83 -33.70
N ASP A 517 29.72 -23.89 -32.91
CA ASP A 517 30.27 -23.82 -31.55
C ASP A 517 31.69 -23.22 -31.52
N ASP A 518 32.50 -23.51 -32.55
CA ASP A 518 33.85 -22.94 -32.69
C ASP A 518 33.82 -21.41 -32.81
N ASP A 519 32.79 -20.84 -33.43
CA ASP A 519 32.62 -19.38 -33.54
C ASP A 519 32.24 -18.76 -32.20
N LEU A 520 31.41 -19.44 -31.40
CA LEU A 520 31.11 -19.02 -30.03
C LEU A 520 32.35 -19.08 -29.13
N ILE A 521 33.17 -20.13 -29.28
CA ILE A 521 34.46 -20.25 -28.59
C ILE A 521 35.39 -19.10 -28.98
N LYS A 522 35.44 -18.69 -30.25
CA LYS A 522 36.27 -17.56 -30.70
C LYS A 522 35.87 -16.25 -30.02
N ILE A 523 34.58 -16.02 -29.74
CA ILE A 523 34.12 -14.85 -28.98
C ILE A 523 34.73 -14.86 -27.58
N ASN A 524 34.62 -15.99 -26.85
CA ASN A 524 35.18 -16.12 -25.50
C ASN A 524 36.72 -15.99 -25.50
N LEU A 525 37.39 -16.57 -26.51
CA LEU A 525 38.84 -16.42 -26.69
C LEU A 525 39.25 -14.97 -26.96
N LYS A 526 38.42 -14.22 -27.71
CA LYS A 526 38.65 -12.79 -27.95
C LYS A 526 38.56 -11.98 -26.66
N VAL A 527 37.56 -12.24 -25.82
CA VAL A 527 37.46 -11.62 -24.49
C VAL A 527 38.68 -11.98 -23.64
N ALA A 528 39.10 -13.24 -23.62
CA ALA A 528 40.28 -13.70 -22.89
C ALA A 528 41.59 -13.01 -23.37
N GLN A 529 41.71 -12.77 -24.68
CA GLN A 529 42.81 -12.01 -25.26
C GLN A 529 42.82 -10.56 -24.76
N LEU A 530 41.67 -9.89 -24.80
CA LEU A 530 41.52 -8.49 -24.35
C LEU A 530 41.81 -8.35 -22.85
N ALA A 531 41.30 -9.28 -22.03
CA ALA A 531 41.58 -9.32 -20.58
C ALA A 531 43.08 -9.39 -20.31
N LYS A 532 43.80 -10.26 -21.03
CA LYS A 532 45.25 -10.38 -20.93
C LYS A 532 45.98 -9.10 -21.38
N GLN A 533 45.57 -8.49 -22.48
CA GLN A 533 46.20 -7.26 -22.99
C GLN A 533 46.06 -6.07 -22.03
N GLN A 534 44.97 -6.01 -21.26
CA GLN A 534 44.72 -4.92 -20.31
C GLN A 534 45.02 -5.27 -18.84
N ASN A 535 45.54 -6.46 -18.57
CA ASN A 535 45.76 -6.95 -17.22
C ASN A 535 44.48 -6.89 -16.36
N LYS A 536 43.35 -7.29 -16.94
CA LYS A 536 42.04 -7.41 -16.29
C LYS A 536 41.78 -8.87 -15.92
N MET A 537 41.00 -9.10 -14.86
CA MET A 537 40.57 -10.45 -14.51
C MET A 537 39.56 -10.96 -15.55
N LEU A 538 39.80 -12.16 -16.07
CA LEU A 538 38.82 -12.93 -16.84
C LEU A 538 38.02 -13.79 -15.86
N ILE A 539 36.70 -13.75 -15.94
CA ILE A 539 35.80 -14.47 -15.03
C ILE A 539 34.71 -15.21 -15.82
N ALA A 540 34.51 -16.49 -15.51
CA ALA A 540 33.45 -17.30 -16.09
C ALA A 540 32.19 -17.26 -15.21
N THR A 541 31.07 -16.80 -15.78
CA THR A 541 29.77 -16.69 -15.10
C THR A 541 28.70 -17.52 -15.80
N CYS A 542 27.64 -17.94 -15.09
CA CYS A 542 26.57 -18.75 -15.68
C CYS A 542 25.39 -17.95 -16.24
N ASP A 543 25.21 -16.71 -15.80
CA ASP A 543 23.99 -15.93 -16.05
C ASP A 543 22.72 -16.71 -15.61
N VAL A 544 22.69 -17.08 -14.32
CA VAL A 544 21.74 -18.07 -13.79
C VAL A 544 20.32 -17.52 -13.78
N HIS A 545 19.37 -18.22 -14.38
CA HIS A 545 17.93 -17.89 -14.37
C HIS A 545 17.05 -18.98 -13.74
N PHE A 546 17.59 -20.19 -13.60
CA PHE A 546 16.91 -21.33 -12.99
C PHE A 546 17.91 -22.27 -12.30
N LEU A 547 17.43 -23.19 -11.46
CA LEU A 547 18.32 -23.96 -10.59
C LEU A 547 18.90 -25.19 -11.29
N ASN A 548 18.04 -25.98 -11.93
CA ASN A 548 18.40 -27.23 -12.61
C ASN A 548 18.06 -27.16 -14.10
N PRO A 549 18.72 -27.94 -14.97
CA PRO A 549 18.42 -27.97 -16.40
C PRO A 549 16.93 -28.18 -16.72
N GLU A 550 16.24 -29.03 -15.97
CA GLU A 550 14.81 -29.31 -16.15
C GLU A 550 13.89 -28.13 -15.84
N ASP A 551 14.35 -27.14 -15.05
CA ASP A 551 13.55 -25.98 -14.66
C ASP A 551 13.35 -24.97 -15.82
N GLN A 552 14.03 -25.18 -16.96
CA GLN A 552 13.90 -24.36 -18.16
C GLN A 552 12.46 -24.26 -18.68
N ILE A 553 11.63 -25.29 -18.42
CA ILE A 553 10.23 -25.32 -18.85
C ILE A 553 9.41 -24.18 -18.22
N TYR A 554 9.70 -23.79 -16.98
CA TYR A 554 8.97 -22.72 -16.31
C TYR A 554 9.27 -21.37 -16.97
N ARG A 555 10.55 -21.12 -17.30
CA ARG A 555 10.97 -19.91 -18.01
C ARG A 555 10.37 -19.86 -19.42
N ALA A 556 10.36 -20.99 -20.13
CA ALA A 556 9.71 -21.10 -21.45
C ALA A 556 8.23 -20.71 -21.41
N ILE A 557 7.49 -21.20 -20.40
CA ILE A 557 6.07 -20.85 -20.20
C ILE A 557 5.89 -19.35 -19.98
N LEU A 558 6.70 -18.72 -19.13
CA LEU A 558 6.62 -17.28 -18.86
C LEU A 558 7.00 -16.43 -20.08
N MET A 559 8.06 -16.80 -20.80
CA MET A 559 8.50 -16.11 -22.01
C MET A 559 7.47 -16.21 -23.14
N LYS A 560 6.84 -17.37 -23.31
CA LYS A 560 5.72 -17.51 -24.25
C LYS A 560 4.57 -16.58 -23.88
N GLY A 561 4.26 -16.45 -22.58
CA GLY A 561 3.29 -15.48 -22.06
C GLY A 561 3.61 -14.02 -22.42
N LYS A 562 4.89 -13.65 -22.54
CA LYS A 562 5.35 -12.33 -23.01
C LYS A 562 5.34 -12.17 -24.54
N GLY A 563 5.07 -13.24 -25.30
CA GLY A 563 5.01 -13.22 -26.77
C GLY A 563 6.32 -13.57 -27.47
N PHE A 564 7.31 -14.15 -26.78
CA PHE A 564 8.53 -14.65 -27.43
C PHE A 564 8.22 -15.87 -28.31
N LYS A 565 8.70 -15.84 -29.56
CA LYS A 565 8.41 -16.88 -30.56
C LYS A 565 9.25 -18.13 -30.36
N ASP A 566 10.47 -17.94 -29.88
CA ASP A 566 11.54 -18.90 -29.63
C ASP A 566 11.57 -19.39 -28.17
N ALA A 567 10.52 -19.15 -27.39
CA ALA A 567 10.46 -19.47 -25.97
C ALA A 567 10.78 -20.93 -25.61
N ASP A 568 10.64 -21.87 -26.55
CA ASP A 568 10.96 -23.29 -26.34
C ASP A 568 12.45 -23.61 -26.47
N MET A 569 13.21 -22.76 -27.16
CA MET A 569 14.65 -22.91 -27.38
C MET A 569 15.43 -22.17 -26.30
N GLN A 570 15.19 -22.55 -25.04
CA GLN A 570 15.83 -21.91 -23.89
C GLN A 570 17.35 -22.16 -23.88
N PRO A 571 18.18 -21.13 -23.69
CA PRO A 571 19.58 -21.33 -23.36
C PRO A 571 19.72 -22.02 -21.98
N PRO A 572 20.79 -22.81 -21.75
CA PRO A 572 21.03 -23.55 -20.52
C PRO A 572 21.54 -22.63 -19.38
N LEU A 573 20.68 -21.72 -18.93
CA LEU A 573 20.93 -20.73 -17.88
C LEU A 573 20.70 -21.29 -16.46
N TYR A 574 21.12 -22.54 -16.22
CA TYR A 574 21.02 -23.16 -14.89
C TYR A 574 22.27 -22.90 -14.05
N LEU A 575 22.14 -22.98 -12.73
CA LEU A 575 23.28 -22.89 -11.81
C LEU A 575 24.22 -24.09 -12.01
N ARG A 576 25.39 -23.90 -12.64
CA ARG A 576 26.39 -24.97 -12.86
C ARG A 576 27.26 -25.22 -11.62
N THR A 577 27.74 -26.44 -11.45
CA THR A 577 28.76 -26.77 -10.42
C THR A 577 30.15 -26.29 -10.86
N THR A 578 31.13 -26.31 -9.95
CA THR A 578 32.53 -26.00 -10.28
C THR A 578 33.08 -26.94 -11.37
N GLU A 579 32.80 -28.24 -11.27
CA GLU A 579 33.28 -29.25 -12.22
C GLU A 579 32.67 -29.08 -13.62
N GLU A 580 31.36 -28.80 -13.68
CA GLU A 580 30.67 -28.53 -14.95
C GLU A 580 31.23 -27.28 -15.63
N MET A 581 31.54 -26.22 -14.87
CA MET A 581 32.16 -25.02 -15.42
C MET A 581 33.60 -25.26 -15.87
N LEU A 582 34.41 -25.99 -15.12
CA LEU A 582 35.78 -26.33 -15.55
C LEU A 582 35.78 -27.14 -16.85
N ALA A 583 34.84 -28.08 -17.00
CA ALA A 583 34.67 -28.86 -18.22
C ALA A 583 34.25 -27.97 -19.41
N GLU A 584 33.31 -27.04 -19.20
CA GLU A 584 32.85 -26.09 -20.23
C GLU A 584 33.98 -25.25 -20.80
N PHE A 585 34.87 -24.73 -19.95
CA PHE A 585 35.92 -23.78 -20.36
C PHE A 585 37.27 -24.45 -20.68
N GLN A 586 37.31 -25.77 -20.88
CA GLN A 586 38.56 -26.52 -21.11
C GLN A 586 39.36 -26.01 -22.32
N TYR A 587 38.69 -25.41 -23.33
CA TYR A 587 39.34 -24.81 -24.50
C TYR A 587 40.26 -23.61 -24.19
N LEU A 588 40.18 -23.01 -23.00
CA LEU A 588 41.12 -21.97 -22.54
C LEU A 588 42.48 -22.54 -22.13
N GLY A 589 42.57 -23.86 -21.93
CA GLY A 589 43.65 -24.53 -21.23
C GLY A 589 43.40 -24.64 -19.72
N GLU A 590 43.91 -25.69 -19.09
CA GLU A 590 43.61 -26.06 -17.69
C GLU A 590 43.85 -24.93 -16.68
N GLU A 591 45.02 -24.27 -16.76
CA GLU A 591 45.40 -23.18 -15.86
C GLU A 591 44.46 -21.98 -15.98
N LYS A 592 44.19 -21.52 -17.21
CA LYS A 592 43.31 -20.36 -17.45
C LYS A 592 41.85 -20.65 -17.16
N ALA A 593 41.39 -21.86 -17.45
CA ALA A 593 40.04 -22.30 -17.09
C ALA A 593 39.87 -22.28 -15.57
N TYR A 594 40.84 -22.82 -14.82
CA TYR A 594 40.83 -22.75 -13.36
C TYR A 594 40.87 -21.30 -12.84
N GLU A 595 41.71 -20.47 -13.46
CA GLU A 595 41.81 -19.06 -13.09
C GLU A 595 40.47 -18.33 -13.28
N ALA A 596 39.81 -18.52 -14.43
CA ALA A 596 38.55 -17.86 -14.76
C ALA A 596 37.34 -18.41 -13.97
N VAL A 597 37.30 -19.71 -13.69
CA VAL A 597 36.18 -20.39 -13.01
C VAL A 597 36.29 -20.32 -11.49
N VAL A 598 37.50 -20.38 -10.93
CA VAL A 598 37.71 -20.52 -9.48
C VAL A 598 38.48 -19.34 -8.92
N THR A 599 39.71 -19.10 -9.40
CA THR A 599 40.63 -18.16 -8.74
C THR A 599 40.14 -16.72 -8.78
N ASN A 600 39.78 -16.20 -9.95
CA ASN A 600 39.37 -14.80 -10.12
C ASN A 600 38.01 -14.48 -9.49
N PRO A 601 36.96 -15.32 -9.60
CA PRO A 601 35.71 -15.11 -8.86
C PRO A 601 35.91 -15.06 -7.34
N ARG A 602 36.80 -15.91 -6.80
CA ARG A 602 37.14 -15.88 -5.37
C ARG A 602 37.90 -14.63 -4.97
N LYS A 603 38.82 -14.12 -5.81
CA LYS A 603 39.47 -12.82 -5.60
C LYS A 603 38.45 -11.68 -5.52
N ILE A 604 37.46 -11.65 -6.42
CA ILE A 604 36.38 -10.64 -6.34
C ILE A 604 35.63 -10.78 -5.01
N ASN A 605 35.27 -12.00 -4.61
CA ASN A 605 34.65 -12.22 -3.31
C ASN A 605 35.51 -11.70 -2.14
N GLU A 606 36.82 -11.93 -2.15
CA GLU A 606 37.75 -11.45 -1.11
C GLU A 606 37.83 -9.91 -1.04
N MET A 607 37.63 -9.22 -2.16
CA MET A 607 37.60 -7.75 -2.20
C MET A 607 36.36 -7.14 -1.55
N ILE A 608 35.29 -7.93 -1.39
CA ILE A 608 33.97 -7.45 -0.93
C ILE A 608 33.84 -7.67 0.58
N GLU A 609 33.29 -6.70 1.30
CA GLU A 609 33.02 -6.79 2.74
C GLU A 609 31.75 -7.61 3.03
N VAL A 610 31.56 -8.05 4.29
CA VAL A 610 30.30 -8.63 4.74
C VAL A 610 29.47 -7.53 5.40
N PHE A 611 28.36 -7.16 4.78
CA PHE A 611 27.44 -6.14 5.29
C PHE A 611 25.98 -6.53 5.03
N LYS A 612 25.06 -5.78 5.63
CA LYS A 612 23.61 -5.99 5.50
C LYS A 612 23.03 -5.03 4.46
N PRO A 613 21.98 -5.42 3.73
CA PRO A 613 21.36 -4.55 2.74
C PRO A 613 20.46 -3.47 3.36
N ILE A 614 20.04 -3.68 4.62
CA ILE A 614 19.19 -2.77 5.41
C ILE A 614 19.72 -2.80 6.86
N PRO A 615 19.77 -1.67 7.57
CA PRO A 615 20.10 -1.64 9.00
C PRO A 615 19.04 -2.34 9.88
N ASP A 616 19.40 -2.67 11.12
CA ASP A 616 18.51 -3.40 12.04
C ASP A 616 17.70 -2.50 12.98
N ASP A 617 18.21 -1.31 13.28
CA ASP A 617 17.63 -0.39 14.27
C ASP A 617 16.37 0.32 13.74
N LEU A 618 15.53 0.79 14.66
CA LEU A 618 14.40 1.67 14.35
C LEU A 618 14.88 3.12 14.31
N TYR A 619 14.61 3.80 13.20
CA TYR A 619 14.95 5.20 12.97
C TYR A 619 13.66 6.03 12.93
N SER A 620 13.38 6.70 14.04
CA SER A 620 12.17 7.52 14.20
C SER A 620 12.39 8.97 13.73
N PRO A 621 11.36 9.63 13.17
CA PRO A 621 11.42 11.06 12.89
C PRO A 621 11.50 11.85 14.21
N MET A 622 12.20 12.97 14.20
CA MET A 622 12.28 13.87 15.36
C MET A 622 11.50 15.17 15.08
N ILE A 623 10.60 15.52 15.99
CA ILE A 623 9.92 16.82 16.01
C ILE A 623 10.24 17.49 17.36
N PRO A 624 11.02 18.58 17.39
CA PRO A 624 11.31 19.30 18.62
C PRO A 624 10.02 19.73 19.35
N GLY A 625 9.95 19.49 20.66
CA GLY A 625 8.80 19.86 21.49
C GLY A 625 7.63 18.87 21.47
N ALA A 626 7.70 17.77 20.70
CA ALA A 626 6.58 16.85 20.57
C ALA A 626 6.13 16.20 21.89
N ASP A 627 7.08 15.87 22.77
CA ASP A 627 6.80 15.26 24.07
C ASP A 627 5.97 16.21 24.96
N ASP A 628 6.40 17.47 25.05
CA ASP A 628 5.72 18.51 25.82
C ASP A 628 4.34 18.84 25.20
N ASP A 629 4.25 18.94 23.88
CA ASP A 629 2.99 19.20 23.18
C ASP A 629 1.94 18.12 23.48
N ILE A 630 2.31 16.83 23.34
CA ILE A 630 1.38 15.72 23.61
C ILE A 630 0.96 15.68 25.06
N LYS A 631 1.90 15.90 25.99
CA LYS A 631 1.60 15.98 27.42
C LYS A 631 0.61 17.11 27.72
N ASN A 632 0.91 18.32 27.26
CA ASN A 632 0.08 19.50 27.54
C ASN A 632 -1.31 19.37 26.91
N MET A 633 -1.40 18.99 25.64
CA MET A 633 -2.68 18.76 24.96
C MET A 633 -3.55 17.75 25.71
N SER A 634 -2.95 16.64 26.17
CA SER A 634 -3.68 15.59 26.86
C SER A 634 -4.24 16.05 28.20
N TYR A 635 -3.43 16.73 29.00
CA TYR A 635 -3.85 17.26 30.30
C TYR A 635 -4.87 18.39 30.14
N ASP A 636 -4.70 19.30 29.19
CA ASP A 636 -5.61 20.41 28.95
C ASP A 636 -7.01 19.92 28.53
N LYS A 637 -7.07 18.93 27.62
CA LYS A 637 -8.34 18.32 27.23
C LYS A 637 -8.99 17.55 28.38
N ALA A 638 -8.21 16.78 29.14
CA ALA A 638 -8.72 16.06 30.29
C ALA A 638 -9.29 17.00 31.35
N LYS A 639 -8.61 18.12 31.63
CA LYS A 639 -9.11 19.15 32.56
C LYS A 639 -10.35 19.84 32.05
N PHE A 640 -10.44 20.08 30.74
CA PHE A 640 -11.64 20.61 30.13
C PHE A 640 -12.86 19.70 30.35
N LEU A 641 -12.69 18.37 30.27
CA LEU A 641 -13.79 17.41 30.44
C LEU A 641 -14.10 17.06 31.90
N TYR A 642 -13.06 16.83 32.71
CA TYR A 642 -13.17 16.25 34.06
C TYR A 642 -12.80 17.23 35.19
N GLY A 643 -12.46 18.49 34.86
CA GLY A 643 -12.14 19.55 35.81
C GLY A 643 -10.64 19.69 36.12
N GLU A 644 -10.25 20.82 36.72
CA GLU A 644 -8.85 21.12 37.05
C GLU A 644 -8.22 20.07 37.99
N ASN A 645 -8.99 19.58 38.95
CA ASN A 645 -8.59 18.48 39.82
C ASN A 645 -9.11 17.17 39.23
N LEU A 646 -8.30 16.53 38.40
CA LEU A 646 -8.67 15.31 37.70
C LEU A 646 -9.06 14.19 38.69
N PRO A 647 -10.11 13.41 38.40
CA PRO A 647 -10.39 12.18 39.14
C PRO A 647 -9.18 11.24 39.09
N GLN A 648 -8.92 10.52 40.20
CA GLN A 648 -7.74 9.65 40.32
C GLN A 648 -7.61 8.66 39.15
N ILE A 649 -8.72 8.05 38.70
CA ILE A 649 -8.77 7.12 37.56
C ILE A 649 -8.22 7.77 36.27
N VAL A 650 -8.56 9.05 36.03
CA VAL A 650 -8.13 9.80 34.84
C VAL A 650 -6.65 10.17 34.98
N GLN A 651 -6.23 10.65 36.15
CA GLN A 651 -4.84 11.04 36.41
C GLN A 651 -3.87 9.86 36.32
N ASP A 652 -4.22 8.73 36.93
CA ASP A 652 -3.42 7.50 36.89
C ASP A 652 -3.28 6.99 35.45
N ARG A 653 -4.38 7.02 34.69
CA ARG A 653 -4.38 6.59 33.30
C ARG A 653 -3.49 7.46 32.42
N LEU A 654 -3.59 8.80 32.53
CA LEU A 654 -2.73 9.71 31.78
C LEU A 654 -1.26 9.55 32.13
N THR A 655 -0.94 9.40 33.42
CA THR A 655 0.45 9.24 33.87
C THR A 655 1.06 7.96 33.29
N LEU A 656 0.36 6.83 33.43
CA LEU A 656 0.79 5.54 32.88
C LEU A 656 1.04 5.60 31.38
N GLU A 657 0.09 6.16 30.62
CA GLU A 657 0.20 6.21 29.16
C GLU A 657 1.27 7.19 28.69
N LEU A 658 1.33 8.40 29.24
CA LEU A 658 2.31 9.41 28.83
C LEU A 658 3.74 8.98 29.14
N ASP A 659 3.98 8.38 30.31
CA ASP A 659 5.31 7.87 30.67
C ASP A 659 5.77 6.78 29.69
N SER A 660 4.85 5.92 29.24
CA SER A 660 5.14 4.90 28.23
C SER A 660 5.36 5.50 26.83
N ILE A 661 4.48 6.41 26.39
CA ILE A 661 4.55 7.03 25.06
C ILE A 661 5.81 7.88 24.91
N ILE A 662 6.13 8.72 25.90
CA ILE A 662 7.30 9.59 25.89
C ILE A 662 8.57 8.76 26.15
N GLY A 663 8.56 7.86 27.12
CA GLY A 663 9.72 7.03 27.48
C GLY A 663 10.26 6.17 26.33
N HIS A 664 9.39 5.76 25.41
CA HIS A 664 9.76 5.00 24.20
C HIS A 664 9.84 5.84 22.92
N GLY A 665 9.72 7.17 23.01
CA GLY A 665 9.90 8.10 21.88
C GLY A 665 8.76 8.10 20.86
N PHE A 666 7.54 7.71 21.25
CA PHE A 666 6.37 7.64 20.36
C PHE A 666 5.49 8.89 20.37
N ALA A 667 5.77 9.90 21.19
CA ALA A 667 5.00 11.15 21.23
C ALA A 667 4.96 11.85 19.86
N VAL A 668 6.05 11.76 19.08
CA VAL A 668 6.10 12.26 17.70
C VAL A 668 4.99 11.63 16.85
N LEU A 669 4.77 10.31 16.93
CA LEU A 669 3.72 9.61 16.17
C LEU A 669 2.32 10.11 16.54
N TYR A 670 2.07 10.31 17.83
CA TYR A 670 0.80 10.87 18.31
C TYR A 670 0.59 12.28 17.77
N LEU A 671 1.61 13.13 17.78
CA LEU A 671 1.48 14.51 17.33
C LEU A 671 1.19 14.59 15.83
N ILE A 672 1.82 13.70 15.06
CA ILE A 672 1.58 13.58 13.63
C ILE A 672 0.15 13.13 13.36
N ALA A 673 -0.29 12.07 14.03
CA ALA A 673 -1.65 11.55 13.90
C ALA A 673 -2.69 12.63 14.27
N HIS A 674 -2.47 13.36 15.37
CA HIS A 674 -3.30 14.50 15.75
C HIS A 674 -3.38 15.54 14.64
N LYS A 675 -2.24 15.98 14.09
CA LYS A 675 -2.20 16.99 13.02
C LYS A 675 -2.94 16.52 11.76
N LEU A 676 -2.81 15.24 11.39
CA LEU A 676 -3.52 14.65 10.26
C LEU A 676 -5.03 14.62 10.48
N VAL A 677 -5.48 14.14 11.65
CA VAL A 677 -6.91 14.10 12.00
C VAL A 677 -7.50 15.49 12.08
N LYS A 678 -6.82 16.42 12.77
CA LYS A 678 -7.26 17.81 12.90
C LYS A 678 -7.42 18.48 11.54
N LYS A 679 -6.45 18.33 10.64
CA LYS A 679 -6.55 18.90 9.28
C LYS A 679 -7.76 18.35 8.52
N SER A 680 -8.00 17.04 8.59
CA SER A 680 -9.16 16.42 7.96
C SER A 680 -10.47 16.98 8.51
N LEU A 681 -10.56 17.12 9.84
CA LEU A 681 -11.74 17.69 10.51
C LEU A 681 -11.96 19.16 10.13
N ASP A 682 -10.89 19.98 10.11
CA ASP A 682 -10.96 21.39 9.71
C ASP A 682 -11.41 21.55 8.25
N ASP A 683 -11.03 20.60 7.38
CA ASP A 683 -11.48 20.53 5.98
C ASP A 683 -12.88 19.87 5.82
N GLY A 684 -13.53 19.51 6.93
CA GLY A 684 -14.90 18.99 6.97
C GLY A 684 -15.04 17.48 6.78
N TYR A 685 -13.97 16.70 6.89
CA TYR A 685 -13.98 15.24 6.77
C TYR A 685 -13.70 14.57 8.12
N LEU A 686 -14.70 13.84 8.62
CA LEU A 686 -14.53 12.97 9.79
C LEU A 686 -13.48 11.89 9.51
N VAL A 687 -12.65 11.57 10.50
CA VAL A 687 -11.69 10.46 10.41
C VAL A 687 -12.20 9.31 11.28
N GLY A 688 -12.35 8.13 10.70
CA GLY A 688 -12.70 6.92 11.43
C GLY A 688 -11.49 6.40 12.20
N SER A 689 -11.65 6.12 13.48
CA SER A 689 -10.62 5.46 14.28
C SER A 689 -10.46 3.99 13.85
N ARG A 690 -9.23 3.47 13.85
CA ARG A 690 -8.96 2.08 13.46
C ARG A 690 -7.85 1.45 14.31
N GLY A 691 -7.95 0.14 14.48
CA GLY A 691 -6.89 -0.66 15.08
C GLY A 691 -6.91 -0.55 16.61
N SER A 692 -5.73 -0.62 17.23
CA SER A 692 -5.59 -0.58 18.69
C SER A 692 -5.38 0.82 19.28
N VAL A 693 -5.28 1.88 18.47
CA VAL A 693 -5.05 3.23 19.00
C VAL A 693 -6.20 3.71 19.91
N GLY A 694 -7.43 3.23 19.68
CA GLY A 694 -8.58 3.47 20.55
C GLY A 694 -8.47 2.85 21.95
N SER A 695 -7.41 2.08 22.22
CA SER A 695 -7.07 1.61 23.57
C SER A 695 -6.28 2.65 24.39
N SER A 696 -5.85 3.76 23.79
CA SER A 696 -5.08 4.83 24.44
C SER A 696 -5.95 6.03 24.79
N PHE A 697 -6.01 6.37 26.07
CA PHE A 697 -6.71 7.55 26.57
C PHE A 697 -6.00 8.84 26.15
N VAL A 698 -4.66 8.83 26.05
CA VAL A 698 -3.89 9.94 25.48
C VAL A 698 -4.32 10.19 24.02
N ALA A 699 -4.58 9.14 23.25
CA ALA A 699 -5.08 9.28 21.88
C ALA A 699 -6.49 9.93 21.85
N THR A 700 -7.35 9.60 22.81
CA THR A 700 -8.66 10.25 22.97
C THR A 700 -8.50 11.74 23.31
N MET A 701 -7.63 12.06 24.27
CA MET A 701 -7.41 13.45 24.72
C MET A 701 -6.71 14.32 23.68
N THR A 702 -6.03 13.71 22.72
CA THR A 702 -5.40 14.39 21.58
C THR A 702 -6.25 14.32 20.30
N ASP A 703 -7.53 13.96 20.41
CA ASP A 703 -8.50 13.90 19.29
C ASP A 703 -8.02 13.02 18.11
N ILE A 704 -7.16 12.02 18.36
CA ILE A 704 -6.72 11.03 17.37
C ILE A 704 -7.80 9.96 17.18
N THR A 705 -8.53 9.64 18.25
CA THR A 705 -9.59 8.61 18.26
C THR A 705 -10.83 9.12 19.00
N GLU A 706 -12.01 8.76 18.50
CA GLU A 706 -13.28 9.04 19.19
C GLU A 706 -13.58 8.02 20.30
N VAL A 707 -12.88 6.88 20.31
CA VAL A 707 -13.06 5.84 21.33
C VAL A 707 -12.41 6.29 22.65
N ASN A 708 -13.20 6.34 23.73
CA ASN A 708 -12.72 6.59 25.08
C ASN A 708 -12.50 5.26 25.84
N PRO A 709 -11.25 4.88 26.14
CA PRO A 709 -10.95 3.58 26.75
C PRO A 709 -11.14 3.51 28.27
N LEU A 710 -11.59 4.59 28.92
CA LEU A 710 -11.88 4.57 30.36
C LEU A 710 -13.06 3.64 30.68
N PRO A 711 -13.24 3.24 31.95
CA PRO A 711 -14.44 2.55 32.40
C PRO A 711 -15.72 3.35 32.10
N PRO A 712 -16.89 2.71 32.00
CA PRO A 712 -18.17 3.39 31.78
C PRO A 712 -18.39 4.50 32.82
N HIS A 713 -18.77 5.68 32.38
CA HIS A 713 -18.96 6.81 33.28
C HIS A 713 -19.95 7.84 32.76
N TRP A 714 -20.52 8.59 33.70
CA TRP A 714 -21.19 9.85 33.42
C TRP A 714 -20.21 11.01 33.58
N TYR A 715 -20.36 12.04 32.76
CA TYR A 715 -19.69 13.32 32.98
C TYR A 715 -20.58 14.50 32.61
N CYS A 716 -20.39 15.64 33.27
CA CYS A 716 -21.18 16.84 33.05
C CYS A 716 -20.42 17.83 32.15
N PRO A 717 -20.91 18.14 30.94
CA PRO A 717 -20.25 19.10 30.05
C PRO A 717 -20.25 20.54 30.58
N LYS A 718 -21.03 20.84 31.64
CA LYS A 718 -21.18 22.18 32.20
C LYS A 718 -20.36 22.43 33.47
N CYS A 719 -20.39 21.49 34.42
CA CYS A 719 -19.73 21.65 35.72
C CYS A 719 -18.63 20.61 35.98
N GLN A 720 -18.32 19.76 34.98
CA GLN A 720 -17.21 18.80 35.00
C GLN A 720 -17.31 17.72 36.08
N TYR A 721 -18.46 17.57 36.75
CA TYR A 721 -18.76 16.43 37.60
C TYR A 721 -18.67 15.11 36.80
N SER A 722 -18.03 14.08 37.37
CA SER A 722 -17.93 12.75 36.76
C SER A 722 -18.16 11.62 37.77
N GLU A 723 -18.74 10.51 37.32
CA GLU A 723 -19.02 9.31 38.12
C GLU A 723 -18.68 8.05 37.30
N PHE A 724 -17.70 7.26 37.77
CA PHE A 724 -17.17 6.08 37.07
C PHE A 724 -17.72 4.77 37.66
N ILE A 725 -17.99 3.81 36.79
CA ILE A 725 -18.44 2.46 37.11
C ILE A 725 -17.34 1.46 36.76
N THR A 726 -16.80 0.77 37.76
CA THR A 726 -15.63 -0.12 37.61
C THR A 726 -15.91 -1.57 38.04
N ASP A 727 -17.16 -1.90 38.36
CA ASP A 727 -17.57 -3.23 38.85
C ASP A 727 -17.92 -4.21 37.70
N GLY A 728 -17.87 -3.74 36.45
CA GLY A 728 -18.22 -4.53 35.26
C GLY A 728 -19.73 -4.71 35.05
N SER A 729 -20.58 -3.97 35.77
CA SER A 729 -22.04 -4.07 35.63
C SER A 729 -22.59 -3.57 34.29
N TYR A 730 -21.85 -2.70 33.60
CA TYR A 730 -22.17 -2.19 32.27
C TYR A 730 -21.05 -2.52 31.28
N GLY A 731 -21.43 -2.85 30.03
CA GLY A 731 -20.47 -3.18 28.97
C GLY A 731 -19.76 -1.96 28.40
N CYS A 732 -20.45 -0.83 28.31
CA CYS A 732 -19.88 0.47 27.96
C CYS A 732 -20.74 1.64 28.47
N GLY A 733 -20.22 2.86 28.40
CA GLY A 733 -20.89 4.09 28.82
C GLY A 733 -22.16 4.37 28.04
N PHE A 734 -22.23 4.03 26.75
CA PHE A 734 -23.43 4.22 25.94
C PHE A 734 -24.61 3.34 26.39
N ASP A 735 -24.36 2.31 27.20
CA ASP A 735 -25.41 1.49 27.80
C ASP A 735 -25.96 2.07 29.11
N LEU A 736 -25.36 3.15 29.63
CA LEU A 736 -25.81 3.80 30.87
C LEU A 736 -27.16 4.50 30.63
N PRO A 737 -28.09 4.45 31.61
CA PRO A 737 -29.31 5.22 31.54
C PRO A 737 -29.02 6.73 31.60
N ASP A 738 -29.90 7.51 31.00
CA ASP A 738 -29.87 8.97 31.13
C ASP A 738 -30.00 9.38 32.59
N LYS A 739 -29.20 10.37 32.99
CA LYS A 739 -29.09 10.84 34.36
C LYS A 739 -28.84 12.34 34.37
N THR A 740 -29.45 13.06 35.31
CA THR A 740 -29.21 14.48 35.52
C THR A 740 -28.05 14.70 36.48
N CYS A 741 -27.25 15.74 36.24
CA CYS A 741 -26.10 16.06 37.06
C CYS A 741 -26.54 16.43 38.49
N PRO A 742 -26.00 15.77 39.54
CA PRO A 742 -26.38 16.06 40.92
C PRO A 742 -25.85 17.41 41.41
N VAL A 743 -24.90 18.04 40.71
CA VAL A 743 -24.28 19.32 41.09
C VAL A 743 -24.99 20.51 40.45
N CYS A 744 -25.25 20.46 39.14
CA CYS A 744 -25.77 21.61 38.39
C CYS A 744 -27.11 21.37 37.68
N GLY A 745 -27.68 20.16 37.78
CA GLY A 745 -28.98 19.80 37.20
C GLY A 745 -29.02 19.65 35.68
N SER A 746 -27.90 19.84 34.96
CA SER A 746 -27.84 19.61 33.50
C SER A 746 -27.75 18.11 33.18
N ASP A 747 -28.17 17.69 32.00
CA ASP A 747 -28.06 16.29 31.58
C ASP A 747 -26.59 15.83 31.54
N LEU A 748 -26.33 14.63 32.04
CA LEU A 748 -25.01 14.02 32.01
C LEU A 748 -24.77 13.36 30.65
N ALA A 749 -23.60 13.59 30.09
CA ALA A 749 -23.08 12.81 28.98
C ALA A 749 -22.56 11.46 29.48
N LYS A 750 -22.45 10.49 28.57
CA LYS A 750 -22.12 9.09 28.85
C LYS A 750 -20.98 8.64 27.96
N ASP A 751 -19.96 7.98 28.51
CA ASP A 751 -18.79 7.54 27.75
C ASP A 751 -18.01 6.41 28.46
N GLY A 752 -17.00 5.85 27.79
CA GLY A 752 -16.09 4.84 28.33
C GLY A 752 -16.41 3.41 27.88
N HIS A 753 -15.41 2.71 27.34
CA HIS A 753 -15.56 1.35 26.78
C HIS A 753 -14.73 0.27 27.48
N ASP A 754 -14.09 0.61 28.59
CA ASP A 754 -13.28 -0.27 29.44
C ASP A 754 -12.23 -1.06 28.64
N ILE A 755 -11.30 -0.33 28.01
CA ILE A 755 -10.28 -0.88 27.11
C ILE A 755 -8.89 -0.69 27.71
N PRO A 756 -8.10 -1.77 27.93
CA PRO A 756 -6.79 -1.66 28.57
C PRO A 756 -5.72 -1.13 27.61
N PHE A 757 -4.89 -0.19 28.08
CA PHE A 757 -3.79 0.40 27.29
C PHE A 757 -2.78 -0.63 26.78
N ALA A 758 -2.54 -1.71 27.54
CA ALA A 758 -1.58 -2.75 27.19
C ALA A 758 -1.88 -3.45 25.84
N VAL A 759 -3.12 -3.39 25.37
CA VAL A 759 -3.53 -3.89 24.05
C VAL A 759 -2.83 -3.12 22.91
N PHE A 760 -2.50 -1.85 23.15
CA PHE A 760 -1.78 -0.98 22.23
C PHE A 760 -0.26 -1.17 22.32
N MET A 761 0.34 -0.95 23.49
CA MET A 761 1.82 -0.87 23.66
C MET A 761 2.44 -1.97 24.56
N GLY A 762 1.67 -2.96 25.00
CA GLY A 762 2.15 -3.91 26.00
C GLY A 762 2.18 -3.31 27.41
N PHE A 763 2.72 -4.04 28.38
CA PHE A 763 2.79 -3.56 29.77
C PHE A 763 3.94 -2.59 29.99
N ASP A 764 5.09 -2.87 29.37
CA ASP A 764 6.32 -2.09 29.56
C ASP A 764 6.58 -1.12 28.39
N GLY A 765 5.65 -1.01 27.44
CA GLY A 765 5.87 -0.26 26.18
C GLY A 765 6.77 -0.98 25.18
N ASP A 766 6.98 -2.30 25.36
CA ASP A 766 7.87 -3.15 24.56
C ASP A 766 7.35 -3.46 23.14
N LYS A 767 6.12 -3.03 22.84
CA LYS A 767 5.50 -3.18 21.53
C LYS A 767 5.47 -1.85 20.79
N VAL A 768 6.07 -1.81 19.60
CA VAL A 768 5.99 -0.68 18.68
C VAL A 768 4.52 -0.49 18.24
N PRO A 769 3.93 0.71 18.44
CA PRO A 769 2.55 1.00 18.07
C PRO A 769 2.40 1.31 16.58
N ASP A 770 1.31 0.79 15.98
CA ASP A 770 0.83 1.19 14.67
C ASP A 770 -0.40 2.11 14.86
N ILE A 771 -0.37 3.33 14.31
CA ILE A 771 -1.52 4.25 14.34
C ILE A 771 -2.22 4.19 12.98
N ASP A 772 -3.38 3.53 12.97
CA ASP A 772 -4.23 3.37 11.78
C ASP A 772 -5.35 4.43 11.78
N LEU A 773 -5.46 5.17 10.67
CA LEU A 773 -6.50 6.19 10.51
C LEU A 773 -7.28 5.95 9.22
N ASN A 774 -8.60 5.87 9.32
CA ASN A 774 -9.50 5.74 8.18
C ASN A 774 -9.97 7.13 7.73
N PHE A 775 -9.37 7.67 6.68
CA PHE A 775 -9.83 8.88 5.99
C PHE A 775 -10.89 8.52 4.95
N SER A 776 -11.68 9.50 4.54
CA SER A 776 -12.51 9.36 3.33
C SER A 776 -11.61 9.05 2.13
N GLY A 777 -12.06 8.15 1.25
CA GLY A 777 -11.37 7.88 -0.02
C GLY A 777 -11.11 9.14 -0.84
N ASP A 778 -12.03 10.11 -0.81
CA ASP A 778 -11.91 11.40 -1.51
C ASP A 778 -10.82 12.29 -0.88
N TYR A 779 -10.60 12.16 0.43
CA TYR A 779 -9.68 13.01 1.19
C TYR A 779 -8.29 12.37 1.38
N GLN A 780 -8.19 11.04 1.22
CA GLN A 780 -6.96 10.29 1.43
C GLN A 780 -5.73 10.88 0.68
N PRO A 781 -5.83 11.30 -0.60
CA PRO A 781 -4.70 11.91 -1.31
C PRO A 781 -4.26 13.24 -0.69
N VAL A 782 -5.19 14.02 -0.15
CA VAL A 782 -4.91 15.29 0.55
C VAL A 782 -4.17 15.01 1.86
N ALA A 783 -4.60 14.00 2.61
CA ALA A 783 -3.92 13.57 3.84
C ALA A 783 -2.50 13.04 3.56
N HIS A 784 -2.28 12.27 2.48
CA HIS A 784 -0.93 11.87 2.07
C HIS A 784 -0.06 13.08 1.75
N LYS A 785 -0.56 14.02 0.95
CA LYS A 785 0.20 15.21 0.57
C LYS A 785 0.56 16.07 1.77
N TYR A 786 -0.31 16.16 2.77
CA TYR A 786 -0.01 16.90 4.00
C TYR A 786 1.19 16.31 4.76
N THR A 787 1.48 15.01 4.63
CA THR A 787 2.72 14.45 5.22
C THR A 787 3.98 15.04 4.60
N GLU A 788 3.96 15.42 3.31
CA GLU A 788 5.08 16.12 2.67
C GLU A 788 5.32 17.50 3.30
N GLU A 789 4.25 18.19 3.71
CA GLU A 789 4.35 19.47 4.42
C GLU A 789 4.91 19.29 5.83
N LEU A 790 4.51 18.22 6.52
CA LEU A 790 4.96 17.93 7.88
C LEU A 790 6.44 17.50 7.93
N PHE A 791 6.87 16.62 7.02
CA PHE A 791 8.20 16.00 7.10
C PHE A 791 9.20 16.50 6.09
N GLY A 792 8.73 17.13 5.00
CA GLY A 792 9.53 17.40 3.82
C GLY A 792 9.27 16.35 2.74
N LYS A 793 9.13 16.81 1.49
CA LYS A 793 8.82 15.96 0.33
C LYS A 793 9.82 14.82 0.12
N ASP A 794 11.10 15.06 0.40
CA ASP A 794 12.18 14.07 0.23
C ASP A 794 12.30 13.09 1.41
N ASN A 795 11.45 13.25 2.43
CA ASN A 795 11.44 12.44 3.64
C ASN A 795 10.19 11.59 3.78
N VAL A 796 9.29 11.61 2.80
CA VAL A 796 8.10 10.75 2.80
C VAL A 796 7.96 10.03 1.47
N PHE A 797 7.75 8.72 1.55
CA PHE A 797 7.59 7.88 0.38
C PHE A 797 6.39 6.98 0.56
N ARG A 798 5.66 6.73 -0.53
CA ARG A 798 4.62 5.71 -0.51
C ARG A 798 5.30 4.34 -0.33
N ALA A 799 4.79 3.47 0.54
CA ALA A 799 5.32 2.12 0.61
C ALA A 799 5.07 1.40 -0.73
N GLY A 800 6.12 0.86 -1.35
CA GLY A 800 6.01 0.06 -2.57
C GLY A 800 5.43 -1.33 -2.31
N THR A 801 4.82 -1.90 -3.33
CA THR A 801 4.40 -3.32 -3.34
C THR A 801 4.94 -4.03 -4.57
N ILE A 802 5.22 -5.33 -4.43
CA ILE A 802 5.68 -6.17 -5.53
C ILE A 802 4.56 -7.17 -5.84
N ALA A 803 4.05 -7.11 -7.07
CA ALA A 803 3.02 -8.04 -7.54
C ALA A 803 3.68 -9.20 -8.27
N THR A 804 3.46 -10.40 -7.76
CA THR A 804 4.01 -11.64 -8.32
C THR A 804 2.95 -12.42 -9.11
N VAL A 805 3.39 -13.40 -9.89
CA VAL A 805 2.50 -14.37 -10.53
C VAL A 805 1.91 -15.29 -9.46
N ALA A 806 0.60 -15.19 -9.25
CA ALA A 806 -0.17 -16.06 -8.36
C ALA A 806 -0.74 -17.28 -9.09
N ASP A 807 -1.19 -18.29 -8.34
CA ASP A 807 -1.60 -19.61 -8.84
C ASP A 807 -2.57 -19.56 -10.02
N LYS A 808 -3.62 -18.73 -9.94
CA LYS A 808 -4.60 -18.58 -11.03
C LYS A 808 -3.99 -18.05 -12.32
N THR A 809 -3.05 -17.12 -12.21
CA THR A 809 -2.38 -16.52 -13.37
C THR A 809 -1.39 -17.52 -13.97
N ALA A 810 -0.60 -18.19 -13.12
CA ALA A 810 0.30 -19.26 -13.53
C ALA A 810 -0.45 -20.40 -14.23
N TYR A 811 -1.58 -20.87 -13.68
CA TYR A 811 -2.43 -21.88 -14.31
C TYR A 811 -2.88 -21.45 -15.70
N GLY A 812 -3.28 -20.18 -15.86
CA GLY A 812 -3.63 -19.61 -17.16
C GLY A 812 -2.46 -19.64 -18.17
N TYR A 813 -1.25 -19.29 -17.74
CA TYR A 813 -0.06 -19.34 -18.60
C TYR A 813 0.31 -20.76 -19.01
N VAL A 814 0.37 -21.68 -18.06
CA VAL A 814 0.71 -23.10 -18.32
C VAL A 814 -0.30 -23.71 -19.28
N ARG A 815 -1.60 -23.53 -19.03
CA ARG A 815 -2.65 -24.07 -19.89
C ARG A 815 -2.57 -23.50 -21.31
N LYS A 816 -2.47 -22.18 -21.45
CA LYS A 816 -2.34 -21.51 -22.75
C LYS A 816 -1.11 -22.00 -23.54
N TYR A 817 0.02 -22.21 -22.85
CA TYR A 817 1.25 -22.71 -23.47
C TYR A 817 1.08 -24.09 -24.13
N PHE A 818 0.35 -25.02 -23.51
CA PHE A 818 0.06 -26.32 -24.10
C PHE A 818 -1.06 -26.27 -25.16
N ASP A 819 -2.11 -25.48 -24.92
CA ASP A 819 -3.23 -25.29 -25.85
C ASP A 819 -2.73 -24.75 -27.21
N GLU A 820 -1.83 -23.76 -27.21
CA GLU A 820 -1.23 -23.21 -28.45
C GLU A 820 -0.37 -24.21 -29.22
N LYS A 821 0.15 -25.24 -28.55
CA LYS A 821 0.90 -26.34 -29.18
C LYS A 821 0.00 -27.48 -29.66
N GLY A 822 -1.31 -27.39 -29.42
CA GLY A 822 -2.24 -28.49 -29.68
C GLY A 822 -2.00 -29.70 -28.78
N LEU A 823 -1.30 -29.53 -27.65
CA LEU A 823 -1.02 -30.59 -26.69
C LEU A 823 -2.05 -30.55 -25.57
N LYS A 824 -2.82 -31.62 -25.41
CA LYS A 824 -3.76 -31.75 -24.27
C LYS A 824 -3.04 -32.44 -23.11
N LYS A 825 -2.91 -31.76 -21.98
CA LYS A 825 -2.33 -32.29 -20.73
C LYS A 825 -3.38 -32.40 -19.64
N ARG A 826 -3.23 -33.38 -18.73
CA ARG A 826 -4.15 -33.53 -17.59
C ARG A 826 -3.95 -32.42 -16.58
N ASN A 827 -4.99 -32.11 -15.82
CA ASN A 827 -4.94 -31.03 -14.82
C ASN A 827 -3.86 -31.26 -13.76
N ALA A 828 -3.60 -32.50 -13.36
CA ALA A 828 -2.53 -32.86 -12.43
C ALA A 828 -1.14 -32.40 -12.92
N TYR A 829 -0.86 -32.54 -14.22
CA TYR A 829 0.40 -32.07 -14.81
C TYR A 829 0.45 -30.54 -14.86
N ILE A 830 -0.63 -29.91 -15.33
CA ILE A 830 -0.73 -28.44 -15.36
C ILE A 830 -0.47 -27.87 -13.97
N ASN A 831 -1.13 -28.41 -12.94
CA ASN A 831 -0.96 -28.00 -11.55
C ASN A 831 0.48 -28.21 -11.04
N SER A 832 1.17 -29.29 -11.44
CA SER A 832 2.58 -29.48 -11.06
C SER A 832 3.53 -28.41 -11.62
N LEU A 833 3.19 -27.80 -12.75
CA LEU A 833 3.99 -26.74 -13.38
C LEU A 833 3.64 -25.34 -12.87
N VAL A 834 2.46 -25.17 -12.25
CA VAL A 834 2.01 -23.90 -11.67
C VAL A 834 3.03 -23.41 -10.63
N ASP A 835 3.45 -24.28 -9.71
CA ASP A 835 4.37 -23.92 -8.62
C ASP A 835 5.75 -23.44 -9.12
N GLY A 836 6.19 -23.88 -10.29
CA GLY A 836 7.44 -23.43 -10.89
C GLY A 836 7.35 -22.03 -11.51
N CYS A 837 6.13 -21.56 -11.79
CA CYS A 837 5.87 -20.25 -12.38
C CYS A 837 5.41 -19.20 -11.34
N THR A 838 5.04 -19.62 -10.13
CA THR A 838 4.55 -18.73 -9.08
C THR A 838 5.70 -18.00 -8.36
N GLY A 839 5.38 -16.85 -7.78
CA GLY A 839 6.36 -16.05 -7.03
C GLY A 839 7.24 -15.13 -7.90
N VAL A 840 7.30 -15.37 -9.21
CA VAL A 840 8.01 -14.50 -10.15
C VAL A 840 7.37 -13.12 -10.19
N LYS A 841 8.19 -12.06 -10.10
CA LYS A 841 7.77 -10.67 -10.20
C LYS A 841 7.12 -10.42 -11.55
N ARG A 842 5.98 -9.73 -11.54
CA ARG A 842 5.26 -9.27 -12.73
C ARG A 842 5.24 -7.75 -12.86
N THR A 843 4.99 -7.04 -11.77
CA THR A 843 4.94 -5.57 -11.74
C THR A 843 5.15 -5.04 -10.32
N THR A 844 5.25 -3.74 -10.16
CA THR A 844 5.26 -3.05 -8.86
C THR A 844 3.98 -2.24 -8.70
N GLY A 845 3.67 -1.85 -7.47
CA GLY A 845 2.50 -1.04 -7.15
C GLY A 845 2.72 -0.20 -5.90
N GLN A 846 1.62 0.32 -5.37
CA GLN A 846 1.61 1.15 -4.18
C GLN A 846 0.84 0.48 -3.05
N HIS A 847 1.30 0.66 -1.82
CA HIS A 847 0.54 0.26 -0.63
C HIS A 847 -0.77 1.07 -0.58
N PRO A 848 -1.89 0.49 -0.08
CA PRO A 848 -3.18 1.18 -0.05
C PRO A 848 -3.24 2.43 0.85
N GLY A 849 -2.36 2.57 1.84
CA GLY A 849 -2.34 3.75 2.73
C GLY A 849 -1.01 4.09 3.39
N GLY A 850 0.03 3.29 3.15
CA GLY A 850 1.24 3.31 3.96
C GLY A 850 2.21 4.36 3.46
N ILE A 851 2.51 5.36 4.30
CA ILE A 851 3.55 6.36 4.05
C ILE A 851 4.74 6.04 4.95
N MET A 852 5.91 5.84 4.34
CA MET A 852 7.18 5.62 5.03
C MET A 852 7.82 6.97 5.31
N VAL A 853 8.16 7.23 6.58
CA VAL A 853 8.77 8.49 7.01
C VAL A 853 10.26 8.28 7.27
N ILE A 854 11.09 9.02 6.56
CA ILE A 854 12.56 9.04 6.71
C ILE A 854 12.92 10.20 7.65
N PRO A 855 13.76 9.98 8.68
CA PRO A 855 14.27 11.08 9.51
C PRO A 855 14.94 12.17 8.66
N ARG A 856 14.71 13.44 8.98
CA ARG A 856 15.21 14.59 8.20
C ARG A 856 16.74 14.65 8.08
N ASN A 857 17.45 14.04 9.02
CA ASN A 857 18.91 13.96 9.04
C ASN A 857 19.45 12.72 8.29
N MET A 858 18.61 11.99 7.57
CA MET A 858 18.98 10.77 6.86
C MET A 858 18.48 10.77 5.41
N ASP A 859 19.20 10.05 4.57
CA ASP A 859 18.87 9.82 3.16
C ASP A 859 18.14 8.49 3.02
N VAL A 860 17.13 8.44 2.15
CA VAL A 860 16.31 7.23 1.92
C VAL A 860 17.16 6.03 1.49
N HIS A 861 18.25 6.27 0.76
CA HIS A 861 19.17 5.24 0.28
C HIS A 861 20.01 4.60 1.39
N HIS A 862 19.84 5.00 2.65
CA HIS A 862 20.31 4.21 3.78
C HIS A 862 19.44 2.95 4.02
N PHE A 863 18.20 2.96 3.51
CA PHE A 863 17.21 1.92 3.75
C PHE A 863 16.78 1.21 2.47
N THR A 864 16.54 1.97 1.40
CA THR A 864 15.95 1.43 0.17
C THR A 864 16.17 2.37 -1.02
N PRO A 865 16.30 1.86 -2.26
CA PRO A 865 16.08 2.67 -3.45
C PRO A 865 14.63 3.18 -3.53
N ILE A 866 14.35 4.07 -4.48
CA ILE A 866 13.00 4.61 -4.74
C ILE A 866 12.64 4.51 -6.23
N GLN A 867 11.36 4.37 -6.55
CA GLN A 867 10.90 4.20 -7.93
C GLN A 867 9.48 4.76 -8.15
N HIS A 868 9.07 4.89 -9.41
CA HIS A 868 7.66 5.04 -9.76
C HIS A 868 6.92 3.70 -9.59
N PRO A 869 5.69 3.71 -9.03
CA PRO A 869 4.84 2.52 -9.02
C PRO A 869 4.48 2.12 -10.44
N ALA A 870 4.58 0.82 -10.76
CA ALA A 870 4.31 0.26 -12.08
C ALA A 870 5.10 0.93 -13.24
N ASP A 871 6.23 1.58 -12.94
CA ASP A 871 7.04 2.33 -13.90
C ASP A 871 6.27 3.45 -14.64
N ASP A 872 5.19 3.98 -14.04
CA ASP A 872 4.41 5.09 -14.62
C ASP A 872 5.07 6.45 -14.35
N LYS A 873 5.66 7.04 -15.40
CA LYS A 873 6.34 8.34 -15.32
C LYS A 873 5.40 9.53 -15.11
N ASN A 874 4.10 9.35 -15.34
CA ASN A 874 3.13 10.44 -15.22
C ASN A 874 2.63 10.59 -13.78
N THR A 875 2.91 9.61 -12.90
CA THR A 875 2.52 9.70 -11.50
C THR A 875 3.47 10.58 -10.70
N THR A 876 2.92 11.43 -9.85
CA THR A 876 3.69 12.21 -8.89
C THR A 876 4.10 11.39 -7.66
N THR A 877 3.53 10.19 -7.49
CA THR A 877 3.80 9.31 -6.36
C THR A 877 5.14 8.60 -6.55
N ILE A 878 6.01 8.73 -5.55
CA ILE A 878 7.25 7.97 -5.46
C ILE A 878 7.08 6.89 -4.41
N THR A 879 7.47 5.67 -4.75
CA THR A 879 7.41 4.49 -3.88
C THR A 879 8.79 4.03 -3.42
N THR A 880 8.86 3.41 -2.23
CA THR A 880 10.04 2.61 -1.85
C THR A 880 10.21 1.44 -2.81
N HIS A 881 11.45 1.12 -3.18
CA HIS A 881 11.76 0.02 -4.09
C HIS A 881 11.62 -1.34 -3.40
N PHE A 882 11.96 -1.38 -2.11
CA PHE A 882 11.63 -2.50 -1.23
C PHE A 882 10.19 -2.40 -0.75
N ASP A 883 9.55 -3.56 -0.63
CA ASP A 883 8.23 -3.63 -0.02
C ASP A 883 8.28 -3.25 1.46
N TYR A 884 7.11 -2.86 1.99
CA TYR A 884 6.97 -2.53 3.41
C TYR A 884 7.51 -3.63 4.32
N HIS A 885 7.25 -4.91 4.04
CA HIS A 885 7.63 -6.00 4.93
C HIS A 885 9.15 -6.09 5.13
N SER A 886 9.91 -5.76 4.09
CA SER A 886 11.38 -5.75 4.09
C SER A 886 11.98 -4.65 4.96
N ILE A 887 11.33 -3.49 5.04
CA ILE A 887 11.76 -2.32 5.83
C ILE A 887 10.93 -2.09 7.10
N SER A 888 9.94 -2.95 7.35
CA SER A 888 9.07 -2.89 8.53
C SER A 888 9.91 -3.01 9.80
N SER A 889 9.59 -2.22 10.83
CA SER A 889 10.33 -2.05 12.10
C SER A 889 11.68 -1.30 12.02
N ARG A 890 12.09 -0.79 10.86
CA ARG A 890 13.29 0.05 10.70
C ARG A 890 12.92 1.52 10.53
N LEU A 891 11.75 1.77 9.95
CA LEU A 891 11.20 3.10 9.72
C LEU A 891 9.77 3.17 10.24
N VAL A 892 9.36 4.38 10.59
CA VAL A 892 7.98 4.67 10.95
C VAL A 892 7.09 4.63 9.70
N LYS A 893 5.93 3.98 9.84
CA LYS A 893 4.87 3.98 8.83
C LYS A 893 3.64 4.69 9.38
N LEU A 894 3.06 5.57 8.57
CA LEU A 894 1.73 6.14 8.80
C LEU A 894 0.73 5.45 7.87
N ASP A 895 -0.22 4.70 8.44
CA ASP A 895 -1.30 4.08 7.66
C ASP A 895 -2.49 5.04 7.52
N ILE A 896 -2.40 5.88 6.50
CA ILE A 896 -3.42 6.83 6.07
C ILE A 896 -4.30 6.10 5.05
N LEU A 897 -5.31 5.38 5.52
CA LEU A 897 -6.15 4.49 4.72
C LEU A 897 -7.39 5.22 4.21
N GLY A 898 -7.79 4.92 2.97
CA GLY A 898 -9.07 5.35 2.42
C GLY A 898 -10.15 4.34 2.82
N HIS A 899 -11.29 4.84 3.29
CA HIS A 899 -12.41 4.03 3.72
C HIS A 899 -13.74 4.68 3.32
N ASP A 900 -14.75 3.87 3.03
CA ASP A 900 -16.06 4.36 2.60
C ASP A 900 -16.88 4.96 3.74
N ASP A 901 -16.76 4.42 4.96
CA ASP A 901 -17.55 4.88 6.11
C ASP A 901 -17.44 6.40 6.35
N PRO A 902 -16.24 7.00 6.42
CA PRO A 902 -16.10 8.46 6.47
C PRO A 902 -16.74 9.20 5.28
N THR A 903 -16.61 8.65 4.07
CA THR A 903 -17.20 9.24 2.85
C THR A 903 -18.74 9.22 2.92
N VAL A 904 -19.32 8.11 3.40
CA VAL A 904 -20.77 7.95 3.58
C VAL A 904 -21.28 8.90 4.66
N ILE A 905 -20.60 8.96 5.81
CA ILE A 905 -20.96 9.89 6.88
C ILE A 905 -20.89 11.33 6.40
N LYS A 906 -19.86 11.70 5.63
CA LYS A 906 -19.75 13.04 5.07
C LYS A 906 -20.90 13.36 4.12
N MET A 907 -21.22 12.45 3.20
CA MET A 907 -22.36 12.64 2.31
C MET A 907 -23.69 12.72 3.09
N LEU A 908 -23.86 11.93 4.15
CA LEU A 908 -25.04 12.00 5.02
C LEU A 908 -25.13 13.34 5.76
N GLU A 909 -24.02 13.85 6.29
CA GLU A 909 -23.94 15.18 6.89
C GLU A 909 -24.34 16.25 5.87
N ASP A 910 -23.79 16.21 4.66
CA ASP A 910 -24.08 17.19 3.61
C ASP A 910 -25.55 17.15 3.16
N LEU A 911 -26.16 15.96 3.09
CA LEU A 911 -27.55 15.76 2.68
C LEU A 911 -28.57 16.08 3.78
N THR A 912 -28.24 15.82 5.04
CA THR A 912 -29.17 15.96 6.18
C THR A 912 -28.93 17.23 6.99
N HIS A 913 -27.76 17.86 6.81
CA HIS A 913 -27.24 18.95 7.65
C HIS A 913 -27.17 18.59 9.14
N ARG A 914 -27.10 17.29 9.47
CA ARG A 914 -26.95 16.77 10.83
C ARG A 914 -25.48 16.51 11.12
N ASP A 915 -24.93 17.19 12.12
CA ASP A 915 -23.58 16.90 12.63
C ASP A 915 -23.53 15.45 13.17
N PRO A 916 -22.71 14.56 12.59
CA PRO A 916 -22.59 13.17 12.99
C PRO A 916 -22.18 12.98 14.46
N LYS A 917 -21.45 13.93 15.05
CA LYS A 917 -20.99 13.88 16.45
C LYS A 917 -22.12 14.07 17.46
N THR A 918 -23.26 14.61 17.02
CA THR A 918 -24.43 14.85 17.86
C THR A 918 -25.44 13.70 17.85
N ILE A 919 -25.16 12.61 17.12
CA ILE A 919 -26.04 11.43 17.06
C ILE A 919 -25.88 10.62 18.36
N PRO A 920 -26.97 10.37 19.12
CA PRO A 920 -26.92 9.53 20.32
C PRO A 920 -26.73 8.06 19.94
N PHE A 921 -25.96 7.32 20.74
CA PHE A 921 -25.66 5.90 20.52
C PHE A 921 -26.67 4.93 21.17
N ASP A 922 -27.76 5.46 21.71
CA ASP A 922 -28.80 4.75 22.44
C ASP A 922 -30.23 5.10 21.97
N ASP A 923 -30.37 5.69 20.78
CA ASP A 923 -31.68 5.95 20.15
C ASP A 923 -32.50 4.64 20.01
N PRO A 924 -33.66 4.51 20.69
CA PRO A 924 -34.41 3.26 20.71
C PRO A 924 -34.86 2.78 19.33
N ALA A 925 -35.24 3.72 18.44
CA ALA A 925 -35.68 3.38 17.09
C ALA A 925 -34.52 2.81 16.27
N THR A 926 -33.35 3.45 16.32
CA THR A 926 -32.12 2.98 15.68
C THR A 926 -31.66 1.64 16.23
N MET A 927 -31.59 1.49 17.57
CA MET A 927 -31.18 0.22 18.18
C MET A 927 -32.13 -0.94 17.81
N SER A 928 -33.43 -0.67 17.65
CA SER A 928 -34.41 -1.69 17.32
C SER A 928 -34.19 -2.34 15.94
N ILE A 929 -33.55 -1.66 14.98
CA ILE A 929 -33.36 -2.24 13.64
C ILE A 929 -32.43 -3.45 13.64
N PHE A 930 -31.62 -3.61 14.67
CA PHE A 930 -30.72 -4.76 14.82
C PHE A 930 -31.44 -6.03 15.29
N SER A 931 -32.72 -5.96 15.65
CA SER A 931 -33.53 -7.11 16.08
C SER A 931 -34.99 -7.08 15.59
N SER A 932 -35.36 -6.06 14.82
CA SER A 932 -36.72 -5.88 14.29
C SER A 932 -36.69 -5.06 13.00
N THR A 933 -37.74 -5.16 12.19
CA THR A 933 -37.99 -4.29 11.03
C THR A 933 -38.97 -3.16 11.32
N ALA A 934 -39.58 -3.12 12.51
CA ALA A 934 -40.71 -2.26 12.82
C ALA A 934 -40.38 -0.76 12.67
N ALA A 935 -39.20 -0.32 13.11
CA ALA A 935 -38.79 1.08 12.98
C ALA A 935 -38.57 1.52 11.51
N LEU A 936 -38.44 0.57 10.58
CA LEU A 936 -38.39 0.88 9.14
C LEU A 936 -39.77 0.97 8.49
N GLY A 937 -40.84 0.58 9.20
CA GLY A 937 -42.21 0.58 8.69
C GLY A 937 -42.56 -0.61 7.80
N VAL A 938 -41.78 -1.71 7.86
CA VAL A 938 -41.95 -2.90 7.01
C VAL A 938 -42.08 -4.17 7.86
N THR A 939 -42.70 -5.21 7.30
CA THR A 939 -42.80 -6.51 7.99
C THR A 939 -41.60 -7.42 7.67
N PRO A 940 -41.22 -8.35 8.57
CA PRO A 940 -40.17 -9.32 8.28
C PRO A 940 -40.46 -10.19 7.05
N GLN A 941 -41.74 -10.50 6.79
CA GLN A 941 -42.18 -11.27 5.64
C GLN A 941 -41.96 -10.52 4.33
N ASP A 942 -42.25 -9.21 4.29
CA ASP A 942 -42.06 -8.39 3.09
C ASP A 942 -40.57 -8.16 2.79
N LEU A 943 -39.76 -7.96 3.84
CA LEU A 943 -38.32 -7.74 3.70
C LEU A 943 -37.55 -9.05 3.43
N GLY A 944 -38.04 -10.18 3.93
CA GLY A 944 -37.32 -11.45 3.94
C GLY A 944 -36.22 -11.50 5.01
N SER A 945 -36.31 -10.68 6.06
CA SER A 945 -35.34 -10.62 7.17
C SER A 945 -36.00 -10.15 8.46
N ASN A 946 -35.54 -10.64 9.61
CA ASN A 946 -36.05 -10.25 10.92
C ASN A 946 -35.44 -8.93 11.43
N SER A 947 -34.30 -8.51 10.88
CA SER A 947 -33.60 -7.27 11.23
C SER A 947 -33.53 -6.32 10.03
N GLY A 948 -33.56 -5.02 10.32
CA GLY A 948 -33.50 -3.93 9.35
C GLY A 948 -32.08 -3.48 8.97
N THR A 949 -31.07 -4.36 8.97
CA THR A 949 -29.66 -3.97 8.84
C THR A 949 -29.09 -4.03 7.42
N PHE A 950 -29.93 -4.14 6.39
CA PHE A 950 -29.47 -4.09 5.00
C PHE A 950 -28.66 -2.81 4.75
N GLY A 951 -27.46 -2.95 4.20
CA GLY A 951 -26.57 -1.82 3.89
C GLY A 951 -25.79 -1.23 5.07
N ILE A 952 -26.09 -1.63 6.31
CA ILE A 952 -25.36 -1.16 7.50
C ILE A 952 -23.97 -1.84 7.54
N PRO A 953 -22.85 -1.10 7.60
CA PRO A 953 -21.53 -1.74 7.70
C PRO A 953 -21.44 -2.61 8.96
N GLU A 954 -20.57 -3.62 8.94
CA GLU A 954 -20.50 -4.70 9.95
C GLU A 954 -21.74 -5.62 10.04
N PHE A 955 -22.95 -5.13 9.76
CA PHE A 955 -24.20 -5.85 10.03
C PHE A 955 -25.01 -6.22 8.79
N ARG A 956 -24.51 -5.90 7.57
CA ARG A 956 -25.24 -6.10 6.31
C ARG A 956 -25.29 -7.51 5.77
N THR A 957 -24.36 -8.39 6.12
CA THR A 957 -24.22 -9.70 5.44
C THR A 957 -25.26 -10.71 5.93
N ARG A 958 -25.61 -11.72 5.13
CA ARG A 958 -26.47 -12.83 5.58
C ARG A 958 -25.91 -13.50 6.85
N PHE A 959 -24.59 -13.66 6.94
CA PHE A 959 -23.91 -14.22 8.11
C PHE A 959 -24.13 -13.38 9.37
N THR A 960 -23.90 -12.07 9.29
CA THR A 960 -24.08 -11.15 10.43
C THR A 960 -25.54 -10.98 10.81
N ARG A 961 -26.46 -10.98 9.83
CA ARG A 961 -27.91 -10.98 10.09
C ARG A 961 -28.37 -12.24 10.82
N GLN A 962 -27.82 -13.41 10.48
CA GLN A 962 -28.08 -14.64 11.24
C GLN A 962 -27.56 -14.54 12.69
N MET A 963 -26.43 -13.87 12.93
CA MET A 963 -25.97 -13.64 14.30
C MET A 963 -26.90 -12.71 15.06
N LEU A 964 -27.41 -11.66 14.42
CA LEU A 964 -28.41 -10.77 15.02
C LEU A 964 -29.66 -11.56 15.43
N ASP A 965 -30.14 -12.45 14.57
CA ASP A 965 -31.29 -13.31 14.86
C ASP A 965 -31.00 -14.31 16.00
N ASP A 966 -29.78 -14.85 16.06
CA ASP A 966 -29.34 -15.76 17.13
C ASP A 966 -29.18 -15.06 18.50
N THR A 967 -28.90 -13.75 18.51
CA THR A 967 -28.45 -13.01 19.72
C THR A 967 -29.40 -11.94 20.21
N MET A 968 -30.26 -11.40 19.32
CA MET A 968 -31.26 -10.36 19.60
C MET A 968 -30.72 -9.20 20.46
N PRO A 969 -29.71 -8.45 19.94
CA PRO A 969 -29.00 -7.43 20.71
C PRO A 969 -29.93 -6.32 21.18
N LYS A 970 -29.69 -5.80 22.40
CA LYS A 970 -30.49 -4.75 23.04
C LYS A 970 -29.68 -3.52 23.42
N LYS A 971 -28.37 -3.64 23.48
CA LYS A 971 -27.44 -2.61 23.94
C LYS A 971 -26.38 -2.29 22.89
N PHE A 972 -25.72 -1.15 23.02
CA PHE A 972 -24.63 -0.78 22.11
C PHE A 972 -23.46 -1.76 22.26
N SER A 973 -23.11 -2.14 23.49
CA SER A 973 -22.05 -3.13 23.72
C SER A 973 -22.34 -4.50 23.09
N ASP A 974 -23.61 -4.91 22.96
CA ASP A 974 -23.98 -6.14 22.25
C ASP A 974 -23.56 -6.07 20.76
N LEU A 975 -23.76 -4.91 20.12
CA LEU A 975 -23.34 -4.69 18.73
C LEU A 975 -21.81 -4.76 18.59
N VAL A 976 -21.06 -4.20 19.54
CA VAL A 976 -19.59 -4.29 19.57
C VAL A 976 -19.15 -5.75 19.63
N ARG A 977 -19.82 -6.58 20.42
CA ARG A 977 -19.51 -8.02 20.51
C ARG A 977 -19.86 -8.76 19.23
N ILE A 978 -20.99 -8.45 18.60
CA ILE A 978 -21.40 -9.06 17.33
C ILE A 978 -20.43 -8.69 16.21
N SER A 979 -19.97 -7.44 16.16
CA SER A 979 -18.86 -7.05 15.27
C SER A 979 -17.65 -7.94 15.53
N GLY A 980 -17.21 -8.09 16.79
CA GLY A 980 -16.13 -9.01 17.17
C GLY A 980 -16.33 -10.46 16.70
N PHE A 981 -17.50 -11.06 16.94
CA PHE A 981 -17.83 -12.43 16.51
C PHE A 981 -17.82 -12.63 15.00
N SER A 982 -18.17 -11.59 14.25
CA SER A 982 -18.24 -11.64 12.79
C SER A 982 -16.88 -11.71 12.10
N HIS A 983 -15.81 -11.45 12.84
CA HIS A 983 -14.45 -11.39 12.32
C HIS A 983 -13.53 -12.43 12.95
N GLY A 984 -13.00 -13.33 12.11
CA GLY A 984 -12.02 -14.34 12.51
C GLY A 984 -12.56 -15.77 12.42
N THR A 985 -11.72 -16.68 11.93
CA THR A 985 -12.07 -18.10 11.82
C THR A 985 -12.19 -18.74 13.20
N ASN A 986 -13.24 -19.54 13.40
CA ASN A 986 -13.57 -20.24 14.66
C ASN A 986 -13.80 -19.31 15.87
N VAL A 987 -14.27 -18.09 15.63
CA VAL A 987 -14.76 -17.19 16.68
C VAL A 987 -16.25 -17.44 16.95
N TRP A 988 -17.09 -17.31 15.92
CA TRP A 988 -18.53 -17.60 16.00
C TRP A 988 -18.86 -19.08 15.71
N LEU A 989 -18.67 -19.51 14.45
CA LEU A 989 -18.95 -20.87 14.01
C LEU A 989 -18.02 -21.88 14.71
N ASP A 990 -18.58 -23.03 15.08
CA ASP A 990 -17.93 -24.11 15.84
C ASP A 990 -17.37 -23.67 17.21
N ASN A 991 -17.82 -22.53 17.74
CA ASN A 991 -17.34 -21.95 18.99
C ASN A 991 -18.44 -21.16 19.73
N ALA A 992 -18.42 -19.82 19.71
CA ALA A 992 -19.34 -19.00 20.52
C ALA A 992 -20.83 -19.28 20.21
N GLN A 993 -21.18 -19.58 18.96
CA GLN A 993 -22.56 -19.89 18.58
C GLN A 993 -23.12 -21.10 19.33
N GLU A 994 -22.34 -22.18 19.43
CA GLU A 994 -22.75 -23.40 20.14
C GLU A 994 -22.85 -23.16 21.64
N LEU A 995 -21.86 -22.44 22.21
CA LEU A 995 -21.84 -22.10 23.63
C LEU A 995 -23.08 -21.29 24.05
N ILE A 996 -23.50 -20.34 23.20
CA ILE A 996 -24.68 -19.50 23.43
C ILE A 996 -25.97 -20.32 23.23
N ARG A 997 -26.08 -21.08 22.14
CA ARG A 997 -27.28 -21.91 21.86
C ARG A 997 -27.51 -23.00 22.91
N ASN A 998 -26.44 -23.57 23.45
CA ASN A 998 -26.51 -24.60 24.49
C ASN A 998 -26.68 -24.01 25.90
N GLY A 999 -26.72 -22.68 26.05
CA GLY A 999 -26.85 -22.00 27.35
C GLY A 999 -25.63 -22.15 28.26
N THR A 1000 -24.47 -22.55 27.73
CA THR A 1000 -23.21 -22.69 28.48
C THR A 1000 -22.55 -21.33 28.73
N SER A 1001 -22.76 -20.38 27.82
CA SER A 1001 -22.30 -18.99 27.91
C SER A 1001 -23.42 -18.06 27.47
N THR A 1002 -23.36 -16.79 27.89
CA THR A 1002 -24.24 -15.73 27.40
C THR A 1002 -23.51 -14.88 26.36
N LEU A 1003 -24.24 -14.04 25.62
CA LEU A 1003 -23.62 -13.05 24.73
C LEU A 1003 -22.60 -12.18 25.49
N SER A 1004 -22.90 -11.84 26.74
CA SER A 1004 -22.06 -11.01 27.60
C SER A 1004 -20.83 -11.71 28.20
N ASP A 1005 -20.73 -13.03 28.10
CA ASP A 1005 -19.60 -13.81 28.67
C ASP A 1005 -18.74 -14.46 27.58
N ALA A 1006 -19.24 -14.56 26.35
CA ALA A 1006 -18.51 -15.14 25.23
C ALA A 1006 -17.37 -14.22 24.73
N ILE A 1007 -16.32 -14.85 24.19
CA ILE A 1007 -15.10 -14.19 23.72
C ILE A 1007 -15.33 -13.59 22.33
N SER A 1008 -15.45 -12.28 22.26
CA SER A 1008 -15.70 -11.53 21.01
C SER A 1008 -14.51 -10.68 20.56
N ALA A 1009 -13.67 -10.24 21.50
CA ALA A 1009 -12.47 -9.46 21.26
C ALA A 1009 -11.33 -9.98 22.14
N ARG A 1010 -10.07 -9.71 21.73
CA ARG A 1010 -8.90 -10.17 22.49
C ARG A 1010 -8.86 -9.58 23.90
N ASP A 1011 -9.33 -8.35 24.05
CA ASP A 1011 -9.47 -7.62 25.29
C ASP A 1011 -10.35 -8.39 26.30
N ASP A 1012 -11.37 -9.12 25.82
CA ASP A 1012 -12.23 -9.95 26.67
C ASP A 1012 -11.40 -11.00 27.42
N ILE A 1013 -10.40 -11.60 26.77
CA ILE A 1013 -9.52 -12.60 27.39
C ILE A 1013 -8.71 -11.97 28.51
N MET A 1014 -8.04 -10.86 28.21
CA MET A 1014 -7.20 -10.20 29.20
C MET A 1014 -8.02 -9.71 30.40
N MET A 1015 -9.12 -9.00 30.14
CA MET A 1015 -9.97 -8.43 31.19
C MET A 1015 -10.68 -9.50 32.01
N TYR A 1016 -11.20 -10.56 31.37
CA TYR A 1016 -11.82 -11.66 32.10
C TYR A 1016 -10.84 -12.34 33.06
N LEU A 1017 -9.61 -12.62 32.60
CA LEU A 1017 -8.58 -13.23 33.44
C LEU A 1017 -8.17 -12.31 34.60
N ILE A 1018 -7.99 -11.00 34.34
CA ILE A 1018 -7.67 -10.01 35.38
C ILE A 1018 -8.80 -9.89 36.42
N HIS A 1019 -10.07 -9.83 35.97
CA HIS A 1019 -11.23 -9.79 36.87
C HIS A 1019 -11.38 -11.06 37.71
N LYS A 1020 -10.82 -12.19 37.26
CA LYS A 1020 -10.72 -13.45 38.02
C LYS A 1020 -9.47 -13.56 38.90
N GLY A 1021 -8.65 -12.52 38.96
CA GLY A 1021 -7.45 -12.45 39.81
C GLY A 1021 -6.22 -13.13 39.22
N ILE A 1022 -6.19 -13.42 37.92
CA ILE A 1022 -4.99 -13.89 37.24
C ILE A 1022 -4.02 -12.72 37.03
N ASP A 1023 -2.72 -13.00 37.16
CA ASP A 1023 -1.66 -12.01 36.92
C ASP A 1023 -1.83 -11.26 35.58
N PRO A 1024 -1.72 -9.92 35.55
CA PRO A 1024 -1.95 -9.14 34.34
C PRO A 1024 -0.99 -9.48 33.18
N LEU A 1025 0.28 -9.77 33.46
CA LEU A 1025 1.26 -10.12 32.42
C LEU A 1025 0.97 -11.49 31.82
N LEU A 1026 0.62 -12.49 32.63
CA LEU A 1026 0.16 -13.80 32.16
C LEU A 1026 -1.11 -13.68 31.33
N SER A 1027 -2.05 -12.85 31.76
CA SER A 1027 -3.32 -12.58 31.06
C SER A 1027 -3.07 -11.98 29.67
N PHE A 1028 -2.18 -10.99 29.57
CA PHE A 1028 -1.77 -10.39 28.29
C PHE A 1028 -1.06 -11.38 27.36
N LYS A 1029 -0.11 -12.17 27.87
CA LYS A 1029 0.57 -13.20 27.06
C LYS A 1029 -0.41 -14.25 26.53
N THR A 1030 -1.37 -14.65 27.34
CA THR A 1030 -2.43 -15.59 26.94
C THR A 1030 -3.30 -14.99 25.83
N MET A 1031 -3.79 -13.75 26.02
CA MET A 1031 -4.51 -13.00 25.00
C MET A 1031 -3.74 -12.92 23.67
N GLU A 1032 -2.47 -12.50 23.71
CA GLU A 1032 -1.66 -12.31 22.49
C GLU A 1032 -1.36 -13.62 21.75
N ASN A 1033 -1.29 -14.76 22.45
CA ASN A 1033 -1.14 -16.06 21.81
C ASN A 1033 -2.45 -16.53 21.17
N VAL A 1034 -3.57 -16.43 21.90
CA VAL A 1034 -4.90 -16.85 21.42
C VAL A 1034 -5.31 -16.03 20.19
N ARG A 1035 -5.18 -14.71 20.22
CA ARG A 1035 -5.54 -13.84 19.07
C ARG A 1035 -4.71 -14.11 17.80
N LYS A 1036 -3.55 -14.77 17.93
CA LYS A 1036 -2.68 -15.18 16.81
C LYS A 1036 -2.89 -16.65 16.41
N GLY A 1037 -3.89 -17.32 16.98
CA GLY A 1037 -4.16 -18.74 16.71
C GLY A 1037 -3.08 -19.69 17.20
N LYS A 1038 -2.24 -19.25 18.14
CA LYS A 1038 -1.14 -20.07 18.71
C LYS A 1038 -1.60 -20.98 19.86
N GLY A 1039 -2.87 -20.87 20.28
CA GLY A 1039 -3.43 -21.61 21.40
C GLY A 1039 -2.83 -21.20 22.75
N ILE A 1040 -2.99 -22.06 23.75
CA ILE A 1040 -2.50 -21.88 25.13
C ILE A 1040 -1.56 -23.06 25.46
N GLN A 1041 -0.41 -22.75 26.06
CA GLN A 1041 0.56 -23.79 26.45
C GLN A 1041 0.03 -24.64 27.62
N PRO A 1042 0.39 -25.93 27.71
CA PRO A 1042 -0.12 -26.83 28.75
C PRO A 1042 0.11 -26.33 30.19
N ASP A 1043 1.29 -25.75 30.48
CA ASP A 1043 1.61 -25.21 31.81
C ASP A 1043 0.76 -23.97 32.16
N VAL A 1044 0.39 -23.19 31.15
CA VAL A 1044 -0.51 -22.04 31.31
C VAL A 1044 -1.95 -22.53 31.54
N ILE A 1045 -2.39 -23.58 30.84
CA ILE A 1045 -3.72 -24.19 31.07
C ILE A 1045 -3.89 -24.61 32.53
N GLU A 1046 -2.88 -25.27 33.11
CA GLU A 1046 -2.93 -25.68 34.53
C GLU A 1046 -3.07 -24.49 35.47
N LYS A 1047 -2.33 -23.39 35.21
CA LYS A 1047 -2.43 -22.15 36.00
C LYS A 1047 -3.81 -21.50 35.87
N LEU A 1048 -4.38 -21.48 34.67
CA LEU A 1048 -5.71 -20.92 34.44
C LEU A 1048 -6.79 -21.74 35.16
N LYS A 1049 -6.72 -23.07 35.09
CA LYS A 1049 -7.63 -23.95 35.84
C LYS A 1049 -7.49 -23.78 37.35
N ALA A 1050 -6.26 -23.68 37.86
CA ALA A 1050 -5.98 -23.43 39.27
C ALA A 1050 -6.53 -22.07 39.74
N GLY A 1051 -6.57 -21.08 38.85
CA GLY A 1051 -7.20 -19.77 39.08
C GLY A 1051 -8.73 -19.75 38.89
N GLY A 1052 -9.37 -20.90 38.72
CA GLY A 1052 -10.84 -21.01 38.64
C GLY A 1052 -11.44 -20.69 37.27
N ILE A 1053 -10.63 -20.70 36.20
CA ILE A 1053 -11.12 -20.50 34.84
C ILE A 1053 -11.81 -21.79 34.32
N PRO A 1054 -13.05 -21.73 33.84
CA PRO A 1054 -13.78 -22.91 33.36
C PRO A 1054 -13.15 -23.58 32.12
N ASP A 1055 -13.30 -24.91 32.02
CA ASP A 1055 -12.77 -25.69 30.89
C ASP A 1055 -13.31 -25.22 29.53
N TRP A 1056 -14.61 -24.90 29.44
CA TRP A 1056 -15.22 -24.41 28.19
C TRP A 1056 -14.56 -23.12 27.68
N TYR A 1057 -14.08 -22.26 28.59
CA TYR A 1057 -13.43 -20.99 28.24
C TYR A 1057 -12.05 -21.25 27.63
N ILE A 1058 -11.31 -22.20 28.20
CA ILE A 1058 -10.01 -22.63 27.71
C ILE A 1058 -10.16 -23.31 26.34
N GLU A 1059 -11.14 -24.20 26.18
CA GLU A 1059 -11.44 -24.84 24.90
C GLU A 1059 -11.81 -23.82 23.82
N SER A 1060 -12.62 -22.82 24.16
CA SER A 1060 -12.95 -21.71 23.26
C SER A 1060 -11.69 -20.97 22.79
N CYS A 1061 -10.78 -20.65 23.72
CA CYS A 1061 -9.50 -20.01 23.40
C CYS A 1061 -8.63 -20.84 22.45
N LEU A 1062 -8.65 -22.17 22.55
CA LEU A 1062 -7.85 -23.05 21.70
C LEU A 1062 -8.39 -23.17 20.27
N LYS A 1063 -9.69 -22.91 20.07
CA LYS A 1063 -10.34 -22.94 18.74
C LYS A 1063 -10.03 -21.69 17.91
N ILE A 1064 -9.96 -20.52 18.54
CA ILE A 1064 -9.81 -19.21 17.89
C ILE A 1064 -8.52 -19.17 17.05
N LYS A 1065 -8.64 -18.78 15.78
CA LYS A 1065 -7.49 -18.57 14.88
C LYS A 1065 -7.05 -17.12 14.79
N TYR A 1066 -7.98 -16.20 14.98
CA TYR A 1066 -7.74 -14.76 14.94
C TYR A 1066 -8.81 -14.01 15.73
N LEU A 1067 -8.45 -12.89 16.37
CA LEU A 1067 -9.38 -12.08 17.15
C LEU A 1067 -9.01 -10.59 17.10
N PHE A 1068 -10.00 -9.72 16.92
CA PHE A 1068 -9.81 -8.27 16.86
C PHE A 1068 -9.68 -7.59 18.24
N PRO A 1069 -9.07 -6.38 18.31
CA PRO A 1069 -9.18 -5.53 19.48
C PRO A 1069 -10.58 -4.91 19.63
N ARG A 1070 -11.04 -4.76 20.86
CA ARG A 1070 -12.33 -4.12 21.19
C ARG A 1070 -12.39 -2.68 20.68
N ALA A 1071 -11.31 -1.92 20.78
CA ALA A 1071 -11.21 -0.56 20.25
C ALA A 1071 -11.59 -0.45 18.76
N HIS A 1072 -11.16 -1.42 17.95
CA HIS A 1072 -11.50 -1.46 16.53
C HIS A 1072 -12.99 -1.74 16.33
N ALA A 1073 -13.53 -2.76 17.01
CA ALA A 1073 -14.95 -3.08 16.94
C ALA A 1073 -15.82 -1.90 17.39
N THR A 1074 -15.48 -1.22 18.49
CA THR A 1074 -16.18 -0.03 18.98
C THR A 1074 -16.20 1.08 17.93
N ALA A 1075 -15.05 1.43 17.35
CA ALA A 1075 -14.97 2.50 16.35
C ALA A 1075 -15.85 2.20 15.11
N TYR A 1076 -15.82 0.96 14.62
CA TYR A 1076 -16.62 0.53 13.48
C TYR A 1076 -18.12 0.53 13.80
N VAL A 1077 -18.51 0.06 14.99
CA VAL A 1077 -19.91 0.08 15.43
C VAL A 1077 -20.41 1.51 15.64
N MET A 1078 -19.58 2.44 16.10
CA MET A 1078 -19.95 3.87 16.16
C MET A 1078 -20.29 4.42 14.76
N MET A 1079 -19.49 4.11 13.74
CA MET A 1079 -19.79 4.51 12.36
C MET A 1079 -21.06 3.84 11.83
N ALA A 1080 -21.18 2.53 12.05
CA ALA A 1080 -22.34 1.75 11.63
C ALA A 1080 -23.63 2.28 12.27
N TYR A 1081 -23.58 2.65 13.55
CA TYR A 1081 -24.72 3.19 14.29
C TYR A 1081 -25.13 4.56 13.77
N ARG A 1082 -24.19 5.46 13.47
CA ARG A 1082 -24.48 6.78 12.86
C ARG A 1082 -25.16 6.62 11.48
N ILE A 1083 -24.72 5.65 10.69
CA ILE A 1083 -25.35 5.32 9.40
C ILE A 1083 -26.75 4.71 9.62
N ALA A 1084 -26.90 3.82 10.61
CA ALA A 1084 -28.18 3.23 10.99
C ALA A 1084 -29.20 4.27 11.45
N PHE A 1085 -28.76 5.28 12.21
CA PHE A 1085 -29.58 6.41 12.62
C PHE A 1085 -30.15 7.14 11.40
N CYS A 1086 -29.29 7.42 10.40
CA CYS A 1086 -29.74 8.01 9.15
C CYS A 1086 -30.68 7.09 8.35
N LYS A 1087 -30.50 5.78 8.39
CA LYS A 1087 -31.42 4.83 7.73
C LYS A 1087 -32.84 4.90 8.30
N VAL A 1088 -32.96 5.10 9.60
CA VAL A 1088 -34.25 5.21 10.30
C VAL A 1088 -34.86 6.58 10.07
N HIS A 1089 -34.11 7.64 10.37
CA HIS A 1089 -34.64 9.02 10.45
C HIS A 1089 -34.54 9.81 9.14
N TYR A 1090 -33.62 9.45 8.23
CA TYR A 1090 -33.37 10.10 6.94
C TYR A 1090 -33.21 9.08 5.79
N PRO A 1091 -34.23 8.25 5.51
CA PRO A 1091 -34.09 7.06 4.65
C PRO A 1091 -33.60 7.36 3.23
N LEU A 1092 -34.12 8.38 2.55
CA LEU A 1092 -33.66 8.74 1.19
C LEU A 1092 -32.18 9.17 1.19
N ALA A 1093 -31.72 9.88 2.22
CA ALA A 1093 -30.31 10.25 2.35
C ALA A 1093 -29.42 9.01 2.56
N PHE A 1094 -29.86 8.04 3.37
CA PHE A 1094 -29.19 6.76 3.51
C PHE A 1094 -29.06 6.00 2.18
N TYR A 1095 -30.15 5.83 1.43
CA TYR A 1095 -30.12 5.13 0.15
C TYR A 1095 -29.27 5.88 -0.88
N ALA A 1096 -29.39 7.21 -0.96
CA ALA A 1096 -28.57 8.03 -1.86
C ALA A 1096 -27.08 7.88 -1.55
N ALA A 1097 -26.69 7.96 -0.29
CA ALA A 1097 -25.29 7.80 0.13
C ALA A 1097 -24.78 6.38 -0.13
N TYR A 1098 -25.57 5.35 0.16
CA TYR A 1098 -25.19 3.96 -0.09
C TYR A 1098 -25.00 3.69 -1.59
N PHE A 1099 -25.97 4.06 -2.43
CA PHE A 1099 -25.91 3.80 -3.87
C PHE A 1099 -24.84 4.63 -4.58
N SER A 1100 -24.50 5.82 -4.08
CA SER A 1100 -23.44 6.65 -4.67
C SER A 1100 -22.03 6.14 -4.34
N ILE A 1101 -21.83 5.55 -3.15
CA ILE A 1101 -20.47 5.28 -2.64
C ILE A 1101 -20.15 3.79 -2.61
N ARG A 1102 -21.08 2.93 -2.19
CA ARG A 1102 -20.81 1.50 -1.93
C ARG A 1102 -21.33 0.54 -3.00
N ALA A 1103 -22.31 0.97 -3.79
CA ALA A 1103 -22.95 0.10 -4.77
C ALA A 1103 -22.10 -0.02 -6.05
N ALA A 1104 -21.16 -0.97 -6.05
CA ALA A 1104 -20.29 -1.22 -7.21
C ALA A 1104 -21.04 -1.74 -8.44
N GLU A 1105 -22.16 -2.45 -8.26
CA GLU A 1105 -22.91 -3.15 -9.31
C GLU A 1105 -24.35 -2.64 -9.41
N PHE A 1106 -24.53 -1.31 -9.37
CA PHE A 1106 -25.86 -0.71 -9.51
C PHE A 1106 -26.33 -0.76 -10.97
N ASP A 1107 -27.54 -1.27 -11.20
CA ASP A 1107 -28.17 -1.31 -12.52
C ASP A 1107 -29.40 -0.40 -12.57
N ALA A 1108 -29.22 0.83 -13.08
CA ALA A 1108 -30.31 1.78 -13.23
C ALA A 1108 -31.37 1.33 -14.25
N ASN A 1109 -31.03 0.54 -15.27
CA ASN A 1109 -32.00 0.01 -16.23
C ASN A 1109 -32.99 -0.92 -15.54
N LEU A 1110 -32.50 -1.79 -14.66
CA LEU A 1110 -33.32 -2.73 -13.91
C LEU A 1110 -34.10 -2.05 -12.78
N ILE A 1111 -33.43 -1.26 -11.94
CA ILE A 1111 -34.01 -0.74 -10.69
C ILE A 1111 -35.09 0.33 -10.94
N SER A 1112 -34.98 1.10 -12.02
CA SER A 1112 -35.99 2.10 -12.41
C SER A 1112 -37.28 1.50 -12.99
N GLN A 1113 -37.30 0.20 -13.31
CA GLN A 1113 -38.51 -0.49 -13.80
C GLN A 1113 -39.51 -0.80 -12.68
N GLY A 1114 -39.09 -0.72 -11.42
CA GLY A 1114 -39.95 -0.87 -10.26
C GLY A 1114 -39.77 -2.19 -9.50
N LYS A 1115 -40.59 -2.34 -8.46
CA LYS A 1115 -40.43 -3.38 -7.43
C LYS A 1115 -40.68 -4.80 -7.96
N GLU A 1116 -41.58 -4.99 -8.92
CA GLU A 1116 -41.91 -6.29 -9.49
C GLU A 1116 -40.72 -6.92 -10.21
N GLN A 1117 -40.01 -6.12 -11.00
CA GLN A 1117 -38.79 -6.53 -11.72
C GLN A 1117 -37.64 -6.82 -10.76
N ILE A 1118 -37.46 -5.99 -9.73
CA ILE A 1118 -36.46 -6.22 -8.68
C ILE A 1118 -36.71 -7.57 -8.00
N GLN A 1119 -37.97 -7.85 -7.60
CA GLN A 1119 -38.33 -9.10 -6.94
C GLN A 1119 -38.14 -10.31 -7.86
N ALA A 1120 -38.49 -10.20 -9.15
CA ALA A 1120 -38.27 -11.26 -10.13
C ALA A 1120 -36.77 -11.59 -10.26
N ARG A 1121 -35.92 -10.55 -10.39
CA ARG A 1121 -34.47 -10.75 -10.51
C ARG A 1121 -33.85 -11.33 -9.24
N LEU A 1122 -34.29 -10.91 -8.06
CA LEU A 1122 -33.84 -11.49 -6.79
C LEU A 1122 -34.15 -13.00 -6.72
N LYS A 1123 -35.36 -13.41 -7.13
CA LYS A 1123 -35.73 -14.84 -7.17
C LYS A 1123 -34.88 -15.64 -8.14
N GLU A 1124 -34.53 -15.09 -9.29
CA GLU A 1124 -33.61 -15.73 -10.23
C GLU A 1124 -32.23 -15.92 -9.62
N LEU A 1125 -31.69 -14.89 -8.97
CA LEU A 1125 -30.37 -14.94 -8.33
C LEU A 1125 -30.34 -15.93 -7.15
N ASP A 1126 -31.39 -15.99 -6.33
CA ASP A 1126 -31.50 -16.95 -5.24
C ASP A 1126 -31.67 -18.41 -5.72
N ALA A 1127 -32.14 -18.63 -6.94
CA ALA A 1127 -32.28 -19.97 -7.52
C ALA A 1127 -30.95 -20.53 -8.07
N LEU A 1128 -29.92 -19.71 -8.23
CA LEU A 1128 -28.62 -20.14 -8.72
C LEU A 1128 -27.79 -20.77 -7.59
N GLU A 1129 -27.28 -21.99 -7.80
CA GLU A 1129 -26.41 -22.65 -6.81
C GLU A 1129 -25.08 -21.92 -6.60
N ASN A 1130 -24.53 -21.27 -7.63
CA ASN A 1130 -23.24 -20.59 -7.58
C ASN A 1130 -23.31 -19.21 -8.25
N LEU A 1131 -23.43 -18.15 -7.45
CA LEU A 1131 -23.40 -16.77 -7.94
C LEU A 1131 -21.96 -16.32 -8.25
N SER A 1132 -21.79 -15.60 -9.37
CA SER A 1132 -20.54 -14.90 -9.67
C SER A 1132 -20.31 -13.74 -8.69
N VAL A 1133 -19.09 -13.16 -8.68
CA VAL A 1133 -18.79 -11.99 -7.83
C VAL A 1133 -19.68 -10.79 -8.21
N LYS A 1134 -19.89 -10.59 -9.51
CA LYS A 1134 -20.78 -9.54 -10.05
C LYS A 1134 -22.22 -9.75 -9.57
N ASP A 1135 -22.72 -10.98 -9.68
CA ASP A 1135 -24.09 -11.32 -9.28
C ASP A 1135 -24.33 -11.15 -7.77
N LYS A 1136 -23.34 -11.51 -6.93
CA LYS A 1136 -23.42 -11.25 -5.47
C LYS A 1136 -23.47 -9.75 -5.17
N GLY A 1137 -22.69 -8.95 -5.88
CA GLY A 1137 -22.71 -7.49 -5.76
C GLY A 1137 -24.07 -6.91 -6.12
N LEU A 1138 -24.61 -7.32 -7.28
CA LEU A 1138 -25.93 -6.90 -7.74
C LEU A 1138 -27.04 -7.34 -6.76
N GLN A 1139 -26.99 -8.57 -6.24
CA GLN A 1139 -27.97 -9.07 -5.26
C GLN A 1139 -28.06 -8.15 -4.02
N ILE A 1140 -26.93 -7.70 -3.49
CA ILE A 1140 -26.91 -6.80 -2.32
C ILE A 1140 -27.58 -5.46 -2.66
N VAL A 1141 -27.30 -4.90 -3.84
CA VAL A 1141 -27.92 -3.64 -4.29
C VAL A 1141 -29.42 -3.82 -4.47
N LEU A 1142 -29.86 -4.94 -5.05
CA LEU A 1142 -31.27 -5.25 -5.23
C LEU A 1142 -32.01 -5.51 -3.92
N GLU A 1143 -31.37 -6.14 -2.92
CA GLU A 1143 -31.92 -6.29 -1.55
C GLU A 1143 -32.23 -4.90 -0.93
N LEU A 1144 -31.31 -3.93 -1.07
CA LEU A 1144 -31.54 -2.56 -0.60
C LEU A 1144 -32.57 -1.80 -1.44
N ALA A 1145 -32.54 -1.94 -2.76
CA ALA A 1145 -33.52 -1.32 -3.63
C ALA A 1145 -34.93 -1.85 -3.29
N TRP A 1146 -35.07 -3.16 -3.11
CA TRP A 1146 -36.32 -3.77 -2.64
C TRP A 1146 -36.80 -3.16 -1.32
N GLU A 1147 -35.93 -3.07 -0.31
CA GLU A 1147 -36.24 -2.42 0.97
C GLU A 1147 -36.73 -0.98 0.77
N MET A 1148 -36.03 -0.19 -0.05
CA MET A 1148 -36.41 1.19 -0.35
C MET A 1148 -37.81 1.29 -1.00
N TYR A 1149 -38.11 0.39 -1.94
CA TYR A 1149 -39.42 0.34 -2.61
C TYR A 1149 -40.56 -0.04 -1.67
N ILE A 1150 -40.37 -1.04 -0.80
CA ILE A 1150 -41.42 -1.43 0.17
C ILE A 1150 -41.61 -0.40 1.28
N ARG A 1151 -40.62 0.47 1.52
CA ARG A 1151 -40.74 1.66 2.39
C ARG A 1151 -41.44 2.84 1.72
N GLY A 1152 -41.82 2.72 0.45
CA GLY A 1152 -42.61 3.73 -0.29
C GLY A 1152 -41.80 4.74 -1.10
N TYR A 1153 -40.50 4.50 -1.31
CA TYR A 1153 -39.63 5.32 -2.16
C TYR A 1153 -39.38 4.62 -3.51
N TYR A 1154 -38.79 5.31 -4.49
CA TYR A 1154 -38.49 4.71 -5.79
C TYR A 1154 -37.28 5.37 -6.48
N VAL A 1155 -36.80 4.75 -7.58
CA VAL A 1155 -35.72 5.29 -8.41
C VAL A 1155 -36.30 5.80 -9.72
N GLU A 1156 -35.95 7.03 -10.09
CA GLU A 1156 -36.33 7.60 -11.38
C GLU A 1156 -35.44 7.07 -12.51
N LYS A 1157 -35.81 7.35 -13.76
CA LYS A 1157 -34.89 7.11 -14.89
C LYS A 1157 -33.77 8.15 -14.87
N VAL A 1158 -32.59 7.78 -15.35
CA VAL A 1158 -31.49 8.74 -15.60
C VAL A 1158 -32.00 9.83 -16.54
N ASP A 1159 -31.80 11.08 -16.13
CA ASP A 1159 -32.24 12.27 -16.85
C ASP A 1159 -31.05 13.08 -17.34
N LEU A 1160 -31.09 13.49 -18.62
CA LEU A 1160 -29.95 14.14 -19.27
C LEU A 1160 -29.54 15.46 -18.57
N TYR A 1161 -30.48 16.15 -17.93
CA TYR A 1161 -30.27 17.47 -17.33
C TYR A 1161 -30.33 17.46 -15.80
N GLY A 1162 -31.06 16.53 -15.20
CA GLY A 1162 -31.22 16.35 -13.76
C GLY A 1162 -30.20 15.41 -13.12
N SER A 1163 -29.70 14.39 -13.84
CA SER A 1163 -28.72 13.45 -13.28
C SER A 1163 -27.34 14.07 -13.11
N LEU A 1164 -26.62 13.69 -12.05
CA LEU A 1164 -25.20 14.01 -11.88
C LEU A 1164 -24.31 12.91 -12.48
N ALA A 1165 -22.99 13.09 -12.40
CA ALA A 1165 -22.03 12.16 -12.98
C ALA A 1165 -21.99 10.83 -12.20
N ASP A 1166 -21.86 10.92 -10.87
CA ASP A 1166 -21.55 9.79 -9.99
C ASP A 1166 -22.35 9.77 -8.66
N LYS A 1167 -23.19 10.78 -8.39
CA LYS A 1167 -23.98 10.88 -7.15
C LYS A 1167 -25.48 10.88 -7.42
N PHE A 1168 -26.22 10.18 -6.56
CA PHE A 1168 -27.69 10.23 -6.55
C PHE A 1168 -28.18 11.58 -6.00
N VAL A 1169 -29.22 12.12 -6.61
CA VAL A 1169 -29.90 13.34 -6.14
C VAL A 1169 -31.23 12.95 -5.48
N ILE A 1170 -31.52 13.57 -4.33
CA ILE A 1170 -32.77 13.33 -3.59
C ILE A 1170 -33.86 14.25 -4.12
N HIS A 1171 -34.96 13.64 -4.56
CA HIS A 1171 -36.25 14.31 -4.78
C HIS A 1171 -37.21 13.93 -3.63
N GLU A 1172 -38.43 14.47 -3.63
CA GLU A 1172 -39.35 14.35 -2.48
C GLU A 1172 -39.63 12.89 -2.05
N LYS A 1173 -39.80 11.97 -3.01
CA LYS A 1173 -40.07 10.54 -2.75
C LYS A 1173 -39.17 9.59 -3.53
N SER A 1174 -38.15 10.11 -4.18
CA SER A 1174 -37.40 9.39 -5.20
C SER A 1174 -35.94 9.77 -5.21
N LEU A 1175 -35.15 8.90 -5.82
CA LEU A 1175 -33.75 9.15 -6.13
C LEU A 1175 -33.57 9.25 -7.64
N GLN A 1176 -32.94 10.33 -8.07
CA GLN A 1176 -32.48 10.52 -9.45
C GLN A 1176 -31.10 9.87 -9.59
N PRO A 1177 -30.97 8.76 -10.35
CA PRO A 1177 -29.70 8.07 -10.52
C PRO A 1177 -28.69 8.89 -11.34
N PRO A 1178 -27.38 8.79 -11.05
CA PRO A 1178 -26.34 9.41 -11.87
C PRO A 1178 -26.12 8.65 -13.19
N PHE A 1179 -25.41 9.26 -14.14
CA PHE A 1179 -25.06 8.59 -15.39
C PHE A 1179 -24.19 7.34 -15.18
N ALA A 1180 -23.26 7.37 -14.21
CA ALA A 1180 -22.40 6.23 -13.90
C ALA A 1180 -23.15 5.00 -13.34
N ALA A 1181 -24.43 5.12 -13.02
CA ALA A 1181 -25.29 4.01 -12.60
C ALA A 1181 -25.85 3.18 -13.78
N LEU A 1182 -25.55 3.57 -15.02
CA LEU A 1182 -25.88 2.79 -16.22
C LEU A 1182 -24.74 1.83 -16.54
N ASP A 1183 -25.06 0.53 -16.67
CA ASP A 1183 -24.06 -0.48 -17.02
C ASP A 1183 -23.40 -0.14 -18.37
N GLY A 1184 -22.07 -0.17 -18.40
CA GLY A 1184 -21.26 0.22 -19.57
C GLY A 1184 -20.96 1.72 -19.72
N LEU A 1185 -21.52 2.60 -18.87
CA LEU A 1185 -21.21 4.04 -18.86
C LEU A 1185 -20.22 4.39 -17.75
N GLY A 1186 -18.94 4.52 -18.10
CA GLY A 1186 -17.87 4.83 -17.13
C GLY A 1186 -17.87 6.28 -16.61
N SER A 1187 -17.27 6.50 -15.44
CA SER A 1187 -17.26 7.80 -14.74
C SER A 1187 -16.70 8.97 -15.57
N SER A 1188 -15.73 8.74 -16.47
CA SER A 1188 -15.23 9.79 -17.36
C SER A 1188 -16.27 10.26 -18.37
N ALA A 1189 -17.02 9.33 -18.98
CA ALA A 1189 -18.10 9.68 -19.90
C ALA A 1189 -19.21 10.44 -19.16
N ALA A 1190 -19.57 9.99 -17.95
CA ALA A 1190 -20.53 10.68 -17.09
C ALA A 1190 -20.10 12.12 -16.76
N LYS A 1191 -18.84 12.33 -16.37
CA LYS A 1191 -18.29 13.66 -16.09
C LYS A 1191 -18.29 14.56 -17.33
N ASN A 1192 -17.91 14.02 -18.50
CA ASN A 1192 -17.92 14.78 -19.74
C ASN A 1192 -19.33 15.25 -20.13
N ILE A 1193 -20.36 14.41 -19.96
CA ILE A 1193 -21.76 14.80 -20.21
C ILE A 1193 -22.17 15.96 -19.31
N VAL A 1194 -21.90 15.84 -18.00
CA VAL A 1194 -22.26 16.86 -17.00
C VAL A 1194 -21.46 18.16 -17.20
N GLU A 1195 -20.22 18.08 -17.66
CA GLU A 1195 -19.41 19.27 -17.95
C GLU A 1195 -19.91 19.96 -19.21
N ALA A 1196 -20.05 19.23 -20.31
CA ALA A 1196 -20.44 19.79 -21.60
C ALA A 1196 -21.83 20.44 -21.57
N ARG A 1197 -22.80 19.91 -20.81
CA ARG A 1197 -24.14 20.51 -20.71
C ARG A 1197 -24.17 21.88 -20.02
N LYS A 1198 -23.09 22.28 -19.32
CA LYS A 1198 -22.98 23.62 -18.74
C LYS A 1198 -22.92 24.71 -19.82
N ASP A 1199 -22.46 24.35 -21.02
CA ASP A 1199 -22.38 25.25 -22.18
C ASP A 1199 -23.73 25.43 -22.91
N GLY A 1200 -24.81 24.85 -22.37
CA GLY A 1200 -26.16 24.92 -22.92
C GLY A 1200 -26.78 23.54 -23.21
N GLU A 1201 -28.07 23.53 -23.53
CA GLU A 1201 -28.78 22.30 -23.93
C GLU A 1201 -28.15 21.66 -25.18
N PHE A 1202 -28.30 20.34 -25.32
CA PHE A 1202 -27.85 19.63 -26.51
C PHE A 1202 -28.89 19.74 -27.61
N SER A 1203 -28.50 20.25 -28.78
CA SER A 1203 -29.41 20.48 -29.90
C SER A 1203 -29.80 19.19 -30.64
N SER A 1204 -28.89 18.22 -30.68
CA SER A 1204 -29.08 16.91 -31.30
C SER A 1204 -28.21 15.83 -30.64
N ILE A 1205 -28.42 14.56 -31.02
CA ILE A 1205 -27.58 13.45 -30.56
C ILE A 1205 -26.14 13.60 -31.09
N ASP A 1206 -25.97 14.12 -32.31
CA ASP A 1206 -24.65 14.45 -32.85
C ASP A 1206 -23.96 15.58 -32.07
N ASP A 1207 -24.69 16.61 -31.65
CA ASP A 1207 -24.16 17.67 -30.79
C ASP A 1207 -23.69 17.13 -29.43
N LEU A 1208 -24.53 16.32 -28.78
CA LEU A 1208 -24.18 15.61 -27.53
C LEU A 1208 -22.87 14.83 -27.71
N LYS A 1209 -22.77 14.02 -28.77
CA LYS A 1209 -21.59 13.19 -29.03
C LYS A 1209 -20.33 14.03 -29.29
N LYS A 1210 -20.47 15.12 -30.07
CA LYS A 1210 -19.37 16.00 -30.44
C LYS A 1210 -18.83 16.78 -29.23
N ARG A 1211 -19.71 17.35 -28.41
CA ARG A 1211 -19.32 18.14 -27.22
C ARG A 1211 -18.77 17.30 -26.09
N THR A 1212 -19.28 16.08 -25.91
CA THR A 1212 -18.88 15.21 -24.77
C THR A 1212 -17.75 14.24 -25.11
N GLY A 1213 -17.51 13.96 -26.40
CA GLY A 1213 -16.54 12.96 -26.85
C GLY A 1213 -16.91 11.52 -26.49
N ILE A 1214 -18.18 11.25 -26.13
CA ILE A 1214 -18.62 9.90 -25.76
C ILE A 1214 -18.68 8.95 -26.96
N SER A 1215 -18.45 7.66 -26.71
CA SER A 1215 -18.46 6.65 -27.76
C SER A 1215 -19.88 6.37 -28.26
N LYS A 1216 -19.98 5.76 -29.46
CA LYS A 1216 -21.29 5.32 -30.00
C LYS A 1216 -21.99 4.35 -29.03
N THR A 1217 -21.24 3.48 -28.37
CA THR A 1217 -21.77 2.55 -27.37
C THR A 1217 -22.46 3.27 -26.22
N VAL A 1218 -21.87 4.36 -25.71
CA VAL A 1218 -22.48 5.16 -24.63
C VAL A 1218 -23.77 5.83 -25.09
N VAL A 1219 -23.82 6.33 -26.34
CA VAL A 1219 -25.04 6.90 -26.92
C VAL A 1219 -26.16 5.86 -26.99
N GLU A 1220 -25.86 4.62 -27.41
CA GLU A 1220 -26.86 3.56 -27.43
C GLU A 1220 -27.36 3.22 -26.02
N ILE A 1221 -26.48 3.16 -25.01
CA ILE A 1221 -26.88 2.95 -23.61
C ILE A 1221 -27.87 4.02 -23.14
N LEU A 1222 -27.57 5.31 -23.41
CA LEU A 1222 -28.47 6.42 -23.08
C LEU A 1222 -29.80 6.34 -23.83
N ARG A 1223 -29.77 5.92 -25.09
CA ARG A 1223 -30.96 5.74 -25.92
C ARG A 1223 -31.84 4.60 -25.41
N GLU A 1224 -31.25 3.44 -25.11
CA GLU A 1224 -31.95 2.26 -24.60
C GLU A 1224 -32.61 2.52 -23.24
N HIS A 1225 -31.96 3.28 -22.36
CA HIS A 1225 -32.55 3.70 -21.09
C HIS A 1225 -33.73 4.68 -21.28
N GLY A 1226 -33.70 5.46 -22.35
CA GLY A 1226 -34.69 6.45 -22.73
C GLY A 1226 -34.28 7.90 -22.44
N CYS A 1227 -33.02 8.18 -22.12
CA CYS A 1227 -32.51 9.53 -21.82
C CYS A 1227 -32.58 10.48 -23.03
N LEU A 1228 -32.54 9.93 -24.24
CA LEU A 1228 -32.51 10.70 -25.50
C LEU A 1228 -33.89 10.79 -26.17
N THR A 1229 -34.96 10.44 -25.45
CA THR A 1229 -36.32 10.43 -25.99
C THR A 1229 -36.74 11.85 -26.40
N GLY A 1230 -37.08 12.04 -27.68
CA GLY A 1230 -37.49 13.33 -28.22
C GLY A 1230 -36.37 14.19 -28.81
N MET A 1231 -35.10 13.75 -28.75
CA MET A 1231 -33.99 14.40 -29.46
C MET A 1231 -33.90 13.95 -30.91
N THR A 1232 -33.50 14.85 -31.82
CA THR A 1232 -33.21 14.52 -33.22
C THR A 1232 -31.80 13.96 -33.38
N GLU A 1233 -31.57 13.12 -34.41
CA GLU A 1233 -30.24 12.54 -34.67
C GLU A 1233 -29.20 13.62 -34.97
N SER A 1234 -29.55 14.60 -35.81
CA SER A 1234 -28.68 15.71 -36.19
C SER A 1234 -29.43 17.02 -36.27
N ASP A 1235 -28.68 18.12 -36.24
CA ASP A 1235 -29.20 19.47 -36.46
C ASP A 1235 -29.46 19.71 -37.95
N GLN A 1236 -30.66 20.18 -38.30
CA GLN A 1236 -31.04 20.49 -39.69
C GLN A 1236 -30.47 21.84 -40.18
N MET A 1237 -29.95 22.69 -39.26
CA MET A 1237 -29.27 23.95 -39.55
C MET A 1237 -28.14 24.19 -38.54
N GLU A 1238 -26.88 24.21 -38.99
CA GLU A 1238 -25.75 24.75 -38.21
C GLU A 1238 -25.75 26.28 -38.33
N LEU A 1239 -26.11 27.00 -37.26
CA LEU A 1239 -25.86 28.43 -37.14
C LEU A 1239 -24.52 28.61 -36.44
N PHE A 1240 -23.55 29.23 -37.11
CA PHE A 1240 -22.27 29.58 -36.51
C PHE A 1240 -22.50 30.45 -35.26
N MET A 1241 -22.15 29.93 -34.07
CA MET A 1241 -21.93 30.71 -32.85
C MET A 1241 -20.49 30.53 -32.40
#